data_AF-Q5LTM0-F1
#
_entry.id   AF-Q5LTM0-F1
#
_cell.length_a   1.000
_cell.length_b   1.000
_cell.length_c   1.000
_cell.angle_alpha   90.00
_cell.angle_beta   90.00
_cell.angle_gamma   90.00
#
_symmetry.space_group_name_H-M   'P 1'
#
loop_
_entity.id
_entity.type
_entity.pdbx_description
1 polymer ?
#
loop_
_entity_poly.entity_id
_entity_poly.type
_entity_poly.pdbx_seq_one_letter_code
_entity_poly.pdbx_strand_id
1 'polypeptide(L)'
;MMSYLDNNAFEATPQRVLDQFAAANTAAPAALMEVWRAGLSVAKAHGETELGSGQPASADDRFEVGSQSKMMTAVLVLQLVQEGKVALDDKLSDHLDLSGLPDIANLETATIRHLLANRSGIPDFDTVMGDSGLPVFIENIIANPDVPQGPDEMLDIAAGHPAAFAPGQGYEYSNTNFLLLEKLIEKVTGNSMGHELTTRIFDPLGMDDTLPGALERPADILHSYATLPDGTPLEVTNVPINLGGAGGVVSTTADMIRFLDALLVSKTLLSPEMLAQMTDYRDGDNQPSGNGNGLGLGATELNGQHFVGFFGGTLGTNSGTILHVESGTIVSVAVTHSGVEPSTLVLTAFELIFSDGHWASFDPTDDSFTIEGSAAEVDLYQDTSATGAVETVLTKGDVSLSFAGDMAGFDEAQLSFSDGSVLRVADAGGEWIDILHDTRLGDGGETVQAGPQDADNRLIGLGGNDGLFGAYGDDRISGGGGNDRLGGRDGDDALEGGDGHDVLDGGRGDDQLSGGAGSDQLNGGRGDDTLEGGAGHDLLDGGRGDDQLSGGAGSDQLSGGRGDDTLEGGAGHDLLDGGRGDDQLSGGAGSDQLSGGRGDDTLEGGAGHDLLKGGRGDDRLEGGAGHDMLIGGSGDDVFVFAATAGHDHVLDFQAGADRLDLSGAGVSFAELTITAPTDGFAHVAFGQTEITLTGQFSELTEADFLF
;
A
#
# COMPACT_ATOMS: atom_id res chain seq x y z
N MET A 1 27.99 11.16 7.50
CA MET A 1 27.42 10.07 8.31
C MET A 1 26.46 9.42 7.35
N MET A 2 26.61 8.16 6.98
CA MET A 2 25.59 7.52 6.13
C MET A 2 24.28 7.51 6.92
N SER A 3 23.18 8.00 6.34
CA SER A 3 21.84 7.84 6.91
C SER A 3 21.53 6.33 6.93
N TYR A 4 21.13 5.84 8.10
CA TYR A 4 20.88 4.43 8.37
C TYR A 4 19.52 4.30 9.04
N LEU A 5 18.62 3.58 8.40
CA LEU A 5 17.30 3.25 8.90
C LEU A 5 17.33 1.83 9.47
N ASP A 6 17.44 1.73 10.79
CA ASP A 6 17.16 0.49 11.50
C ASP A 6 15.64 0.37 11.67
N ASN A 7 14.99 -0.42 10.81
CA ASN A 7 13.54 -0.64 10.89
C ASN A 7 13.13 -1.17 12.27
N ASN A 8 13.96 -1.98 12.93
CA ASN A 8 13.67 -2.45 14.28
C ASN A 8 13.73 -1.32 15.28
N ALA A 9 14.69 -0.39 15.17
CA ALA A 9 14.73 0.80 16.03
C ALA A 9 13.52 1.70 15.75
N PHE A 10 13.19 1.95 14.48
CA PHE A 10 12.05 2.76 14.05
C PHE A 10 10.71 2.18 14.50
N GLU A 11 10.57 0.86 14.47
CA GLU A 11 9.40 0.17 15.00
C GLU A 11 9.39 0.13 16.53
N ALA A 12 10.55 -0.05 17.16
CA ALA A 12 10.65 -0.25 18.59
C ALA A 12 10.31 1.00 19.39
N THR A 13 10.42 2.22 18.85
CA THR A 13 10.15 3.41 19.69
C THR A 13 8.67 3.50 20.08
N PRO A 14 7.70 3.57 19.14
CA PRO A 14 6.28 3.55 19.51
C PRO A 14 5.93 2.32 20.36
N GLN A 15 6.43 1.13 19.98
CA GLN A 15 6.16 -0.10 20.72
C GLN A 15 6.72 -0.05 22.15
N ARG A 16 7.96 0.43 22.36
CA ARG A 16 8.57 0.53 23.70
C ARG A 16 7.87 1.56 24.57
N VAL A 17 7.32 2.64 24.00
CA VAL A 17 6.51 3.59 24.75
C VAL A 17 5.22 2.91 25.20
N LEU A 18 4.54 2.19 24.30
CA LEU A 18 3.31 1.47 24.60
C LEU A 18 3.53 0.28 25.56
N ASP A 19 4.67 -0.41 25.49
CA ASP A 19 5.04 -1.46 26.44
C ASP A 19 5.30 -0.89 27.85
N GLN A 20 5.97 0.26 27.93
CA GLN A 20 6.16 0.96 29.19
C GLN A 20 4.82 1.43 29.77
N PHE A 21 3.93 1.92 28.90
CA PHE A 21 2.56 2.27 29.25
C PHE A 21 1.81 1.05 29.81
N ALA A 22 1.85 -0.09 29.12
CA ALA A 22 1.20 -1.33 29.56
C ALA A 22 1.76 -1.84 30.89
N ALA A 23 3.09 -1.80 31.06
CA ALA A 23 3.75 -2.23 32.28
C ALA A 23 3.44 -1.35 33.50
N ALA A 24 3.05 -0.09 33.29
CA ALA A 24 2.63 0.81 34.35
C ALA A 24 1.26 0.47 34.95
N ASN A 25 0.58 -0.58 34.45
CA ASN A 25 -0.72 -1.05 34.91
C ASN A 25 -1.74 0.11 34.94
N THR A 26 -1.89 0.75 33.79
CA THR A 26 -2.73 1.94 33.62
C THR A 26 -4.21 1.55 33.52
N ALA A 27 -5.09 2.49 33.83
CA ALA A 27 -6.54 2.28 33.77
C ALA A 27 -7.11 2.33 32.34
N ALA A 28 -6.29 2.64 31.32
CA ALA A 28 -6.79 2.78 29.95
C ALA A 28 -6.86 1.44 29.22
N PRO A 29 -8.01 1.10 28.62
CA PRO A 29 -8.14 -0.12 27.82
C PRO A 29 -7.34 -0.12 26.54
N ALA A 30 -7.11 1.06 25.94
CA ALA A 30 -6.31 1.21 24.72
C ALA A 30 -5.40 2.44 24.79
N ALA A 31 -4.27 2.33 24.09
CA ALA A 31 -3.36 3.42 23.79
C ALA A 31 -2.85 3.30 22.36
N LEU A 32 -2.86 4.41 21.64
CA LEU A 32 -2.45 4.52 20.24
C LEU A 32 -1.33 5.54 20.14
N MET A 33 -0.38 5.27 19.26
CA MET A 33 0.73 6.16 18.99
C MET A 33 1.13 6.07 17.53
N GLU A 34 1.36 7.23 16.95
CA GLU A 34 1.98 7.36 15.65
C GLU A 34 3.05 8.44 15.68
N VAL A 35 4.19 8.13 15.07
CA VAL A 35 5.35 9.02 14.98
C VAL A 35 5.63 9.28 13.51
N TRP A 36 5.61 10.55 13.13
CA TRP A 36 5.86 11.00 11.77
C TRP A 36 7.08 11.92 11.68
N ARG A 37 7.87 11.78 10.62
CA ARG A 37 8.97 12.70 10.32
C ARG A 37 9.26 12.70 8.82
N ALA A 38 9.00 13.84 8.16
CA ALA A 38 9.35 14.09 6.76
C ALA A 38 8.90 12.97 5.80
N GLY A 39 7.59 12.69 5.82
CA GLY A 39 6.95 11.68 4.99
C GLY A 39 6.85 10.32 5.66
N LEU A 40 7.86 9.93 6.46
CA LEU A 40 7.87 8.64 7.15
C LEU A 40 6.90 8.62 8.33
N SER A 41 6.04 7.60 8.43
CA SER A 41 5.19 7.36 9.60
C SER A 41 5.38 5.95 10.18
N VAL A 42 5.29 5.83 11.51
CA VAL A 42 5.28 4.54 12.23
C VAL A 42 4.15 4.57 13.25
N ALA A 43 3.17 3.67 13.06
CA ALA A 43 1.97 3.59 13.87
C ALA A 43 1.91 2.28 14.69
N LYS A 44 1.52 2.36 15.97
CA LYS A 44 1.31 1.21 16.86
C LYS A 44 0.14 1.46 17.80
N ALA A 45 -0.49 0.37 18.24
CA ALA A 45 -1.54 0.38 19.24
C ALA A 45 -1.32 -0.71 20.30
N HIS A 46 -1.90 -0.50 21.47
CA HIS A 46 -1.90 -1.44 22.57
C HIS A 46 -3.29 -1.53 23.18
N GLY A 47 -3.66 -2.73 23.62
CA GLY A 47 -4.90 -2.97 24.36
C GLY A 47 -6.07 -3.35 23.47
N GLU A 48 -7.28 -3.04 23.94
CA GLU A 48 -8.53 -3.48 23.31
C GLU A 48 -9.45 -2.31 22.98
N THR A 49 -10.21 -2.40 21.89
CA THR A 49 -11.14 -1.35 21.45
C THR A 49 -12.24 -1.06 22.48
N GLU A 50 -12.63 -2.10 23.23
CA GLU A 50 -13.53 -2.07 24.37
C GLU A 50 -12.96 -2.95 25.49
N LEU A 51 -13.02 -2.46 26.73
CA LEU A 51 -12.51 -3.16 27.92
C LEU A 51 -13.14 -4.55 28.10
N GLY A 52 -12.33 -5.60 27.92
CA GLY A 52 -12.75 -6.99 28.12
C GLY A 52 -13.43 -7.61 26.89
N SER A 53 -13.41 -6.92 25.74
CA SER A 53 -13.92 -7.45 24.47
C SER A 53 -12.99 -8.48 23.84
N GLY A 54 -11.68 -8.42 24.14
CA GLY A 54 -10.66 -9.20 23.45
C GLY A 54 -10.39 -8.76 22.01
N GLN A 55 -11.03 -7.68 21.52
CA GLN A 55 -10.76 -7.12 20.19
C GLN A 55 -9.57 -6.18 20.28
N PRO A 56 -8.45 -6.45 19.57
CA PRO A 56 -7.26 -5.61 19.66
C PRO A 56 -7.53 -4.22 19.07
N ALA A 57 -7.00 -3.19 19.72
CA ALA A 57 -6.99 -1.84 19.15
C ALA A 57 -6.00 -1.75 17.97
N SER A 58 -6.32 -0.93 16.97
CA SER A 58 -5.49 -0.56 15.82
C SER A 58 -5.21 0.94 15.83
N ALA A 59 -4.07 1.38 15.29
CA ALA A 59 -3.75 2.81 15.13
C ALA A 59 -4.74 3.54 14.21
N ASP A 60 -5.46 2.81 13.37
CA ASP A 60 -6.52 3.31 12.49
C ASP A 60 -7.84 3.55 13.23
N ASP A 61 -7.96 3.13 14.49
CA ASP A 61 -9.18 3.31 15.25
C ASP A 61 -9.42 4.80 15.55
N ARG A 62 -10.68 5.23 15.37
CA ARG A 62 -11.08 6.61 15.59
C ARG A 62 -11.18 6.92 17.08
N PHE A 63 -10.81 8.13 17.46
CA PHE A 63 -10.93 8.63 18.82
C PHE A 63 -11.39 10.08 18.87
N GLU A 64 -11.94 10.49 20.01
CA GLU A 64 -12.28 11.89 20.25
C GLU A 64 -11.00 12.69 20.47
N VAL A 65 -10.67 13.62 19.56
CA VAL A 65 -9.43 14.42 19.66
C VAL A 65 -9.52 15.49 20.75
N GLY A 66 -10.73 15.74 21.27
CA GLY A 66 -11.00 16.72 22.31
C GLY A 66 -10.51 18.11 21.92
N SER A 67 -9.90 18.80 22.89
CA SER A 67 -9.43 20.19 22.74
C SER A 67 -8.46 20.46 21.59
N GLN A 68 -7.90 19.43 20.94
CA GLN A 68 -7.14 19.59 19.69
C GLN A 68 -7.99 20.22 18.56
N SER A 69 -9.32 20.07 18.61
CA SER A 69 -10.28 20.72 17.70
C SER A 69 -10.08 22.25 17.63
N LYS A 70 -9.55 22.86 18.69
CA LYS A 70 -9.28 24.30 18.77
C LYS A 70 -8.26 24.77 17.72
N MET A 71 -7.29 23.92 17.38
CA MET A 71 -6.33 24.23 16.32
C MET A 71 -7.05 24.40 14.97
N MET A 72 -7.96 23.49 14.64
CA MET A 72 -8.75 23.54 13.40
C MET A 72 -9.69 24.75 13.40
N THR A 73 -10.38 25.02 14.51
CA THR A 73 -11.21 26.22 14.66
C THR A 73 -10.40 27.51 14.44
N ALA A 74 -9.19 27.58 14.98
CA ALA A 74 -8.31 28.73 14.79
C ALA A 74 -7.86 28.88 13.32
N VAL A 75 -7.53 27.77 12.64
CA VAL A 75 -7.23 27.76 11.20
C VAL A 75 -8.40 28.34 10.40
N LEU A 76 -9.63 27.89 10.65
CA LEU A 76 -10.81 28.41 9.96
C LEU A 76 -10.97 29.92 10.16
N VAL A 77 -10.86 30.41 11.40
CA VAL A 77 -10.96 31.85 11.67
C VAL A 77 -9.87 32.64 10.94
N LEU A 78 -8.63 32.13 10.92
CA LEU A 78 -7.51 32.78 10.24
C LEU A 78 -7.66 32.76 8.71
N GLN A 79 -8.24 31.70 8.14
CA GLN A 79 -8.61 31.69 6.72
C GLN A 79 -9.68 32.76 6.43
N LEU A 80 -10.68 32.95 7.30
CA LEU A 80 -11.67 34.02 7.15
C LEU A 80 -11.06 35.42 7.28
N VAL A 81 -10.03 35.59 8.13
CA VAL A 81 -9.25 36.84 8.20
C VAL A 81 -8.49 37.07 6.89
N GLN A 82 -7.84 36.04 6.35
CA GLN A 82 -7.14 36.10 5.07
C GLN A 82 -8.07 36.44 3.90
N GLU A 83 -9.31 35.96 3.94
CA GLU A 83 -10.37 36.29 2.98
C GLU A 83 -10.96 37.71 3.18
N GLY A 84 -10.56 38.42 4.25
CA GLY A 84 -11.06 39.74 4.60
C GLY A 84 -12.52 39.76 5.07
N LYS A 85 -13.05 38.61 5.52
CA LYS A 85 -14.42 38.48 6.04
C LYS A 85 -14.55 38.98 7.48
N VAL A 86 -13.48 38.86 8.26
CA VAL A 86 -13.34 39.38 9.63
C VAL A 86 -11.91 39.91 9.83
N ALA A 87 -11.68 40.73 10.85
CA ALA A 87 -10.33 41.11 11.30
C ALA A 87 -10.07 40.63 12.73
N LEU A 88 -8.82 40.28 13.04
CA LEU A 88 -8.44 39.78 14.37
C LEU A 88 -8.81 40.74 15.51
N ASP A 89 -8.78 42.05 15.26
CA ASP A 89 -9.08 43.06 16.27
C ASP A 89 -10.55 43.52 16.27
N ASP A 90 -11.40 42.92 15.42
CA ASP A 90 -12.85 43.12 15.48
C ASP A 90 -13.40 42.52 16.77
N LYS A 91 -14.40 43.18 17.34
CA LYS A 91 -15.16 42.63 18.45
C LYS A 91 -16.13 41.59 17.94
N LEU A 92 -16.46 40.62 18.79
CA LEU A 92 -17.49 39.64 18.42
C LEU A 92 -18.84 40.32 18.11
N SER A 93 -19.15 41.40 18.82
CA SER A 93 -20.33 42.25 18.61
C SER A 93 -20.37 42.98 17.27
N ASP A 94 -19.25 43.08 16.55
CA ASP A 94 -19.22 43.68 15.22
C ASP A 94 -19.82 42.73 14.16
N HIS A 95 -19.88 41.42 14.45
CA HIS A 95 -20.28 40.37 13.51
C HIS A 95 -21.48 39.54 13.98
N LEU A 96 -21.68 39.39 15.29
CA LEU A 96 -22.76 38.62 15.90
C LEU A 96 -23.83 39.53 16.53
N ASP A 97 -25.10 39.18 16.33
CA ASP A 97 -26.18 39.73 17.14
C ASP A 97 -26.17 39.05 18.52
N LEU A 98 -25.60 39.75 19.50
CA LEU A 98 -25.43 39.22 20.85
C LEU A 98 -26.76 39.07 21.61
N SER A 99 -27.87 39.65 21.13
CA SER A 99 -29.16 39.55 21.83
C SER A 99 -29.75 38.12 21.84
N GLY A 100 -29.26 37.25 20.95
CA GLY A 100 -29.61 35.83 20.90
C GLY A 100 -28.68 34.93 21.71
N LEU A 101 -27.66 35.49 22.38
CA LEU A 101 -26.71 34.74 23.21
C LEU A 101 -26.99 34.98 24.70
N PRO A 102 -26.61 34.03 25.58
CA PRO A 102 -26.69 34.23 27.02
C PRO A 102 -25.81 35.39 27.50
N ASP A 103 -26.13 35.96 28.67
CA ASP A 103 -25.41 37.07 29.30
C ASP A 103 -24.02 36.62 29.80
N ILE A 104 -23.07 36.54 28.88
CA ILE A 104 -21.68 36.14 29.11
C ILE A 104 -20.82 37.41 29.27
N ALA A 105 -20.00 37.45 30.33
CA ALA A 105 -19.14 38.58 30.61
C ALA A 105 -18.14 38.86 29.46
N ASN A 106 -17.77 40.12 29.27
CA ASN A 106 -16.85 40.61 28.23
C ASN A 106 -17.27 40.43 26.75
N LEU A 107 -18.41 39.80 26.46
CA LEU A 107 -18.84 39.44 25.10
C LEU A 107 -18.90 40.64 24.12
N GLU A 108 -19.30 41.81 24.60
CA GLU A 108 -19.36 43.04 23.78
C GLU A 108 -18.00 43.67 23.47
N THR A 109 -16.95 43.28 24.20
CA THR A 109 -15.65 43.98 24.21
C THR A 109 -14.47 43.11 23.81
N ALA A 110 -14.56 41.79 23.99
CA ALA A 110 -13.54 40.85 23.56
C ALA A 110 -13.45 40.85 22.03
N THR A 111 -12.22 40.77 21.53
CA THR A 111 -11.94 40.71 20.08
C THR A 111 -11.67 39.28 19.66
N ILE A 112 -11.78 38.98 18.38
CA ILE A 112 -11.50 37.65 17.82
C ILE A 112 -10.10 37.15 18.27
N ARG A 113 -9.09 38.02 18.26
CA ARG A 113 -7.75 37.75 18.78
C ARG A 113 -7.76 37.36 20.25
N HIS A 114 -8.53 38.06 21.09
CA HIS A 114 -8.63 37.74 22.51
C HIS A 114 -9.25 36.36 22.75
N LEU A 115 -10.24 35.96 21.94
CA LEU A 115 -10.87 34.63 22.04
C LEU A 115 -9.86 33.54 21.64
N LEU A 116 -9.24 33.66 20.46
CA LEU A 116 -8.26 32.70 19.95
C LEU A 116 -7.05 32.51 20.90
N ALA A 117 -6.63 33.57 21.58
CA ALA A 117 -5.46 33.56 22.47
C ALA A 117 -5.79 33.21 23.94
N ASN A 118 -7.04 32.89 24.28
CA ASN A 118 -7.48 32.70 25.67
C ASN A 118 -7.17 33.92 26.59
N ARG A 119 -7.42 35.11 26.06
CA ARG A 119 -7.22 36.41 26.74
C ARG A 119 -8.49 37.25 26.83
N SER A 120 -9.64 36.63 26.61
CA SER A 120 -10.95 37.29 26.67
C SER A 120 -11.39 37.59 28.10
N GLY A 121 -10.92 36.81 29.09
CA GLY A 121 -11.43 36.81 30.47
C GLY A 121 -12.83 36.20 30.60
N ILE A 122 -13.32 35.53 29.55
CA ILE A 122 -14.62 34.85 29.52
C ILE A 122 -14.54 33.57 30.35
N PRO A 123 -15.49 33.32 31.27
CA PRO A 123 -15.53 32.11 32.09
C PRO A 123 -15.53 30.83 31.25
N ASP A 124 -14.79 29.83 31.68
CA ASP A 124 -14.82 28.49 31.09
C ASP A 124 -15.99 27.69 31.66
N PHE A 125 -16.92 27.23 30.80
CA PHE A 125 -18.08 26.45 31.25
C PHE A 125 -17.67 25.19 32.02
N ASP A 126 -16.50 24.62 31.71
CA ASP A 126 -15.98 23.40 32.33
C ASP A 126 -15.49 23.62 33.77
N THR A 127 -15.29 24.88 34.17
CA THR A 127 -14.85 25.26 35.53
C THR A 127 -15.98 25.82 36.40
N VAL A 128 -17.17 26.01 35.82
CA VAL A 128 -18.34 26.50 36.55
C VAL A 128 -18.84 25.37 37.47
N MET A 129 -18.63 25.54 38.77
CA MET A 129 -18.99 24.53 39.78
C MET A 129 -20.46 24.65 40.20
N GLY A 130 -21.16 23.53 40.22
CA GLY A 130 -22.52 23.40 40.72
C GLY A 130 -22.60 23.13 42.22
N ASP A 131 -23.82 22.89 42.71
CA ASP A 131 -24.10 22.71 44.14
C ASP A 131 -23.49 21.43 44.72
N SER A 132 -23.21 20.42 43.89
CA SER A 132 -22.58 19.17 44.31
C SER A 132 -21.05 19.27 44.41
N GLY A 133 -20.47 20.38 43.95
CA GLY A 133 -19.02 20.53 43.84
C GLY A 133 -18.41 19.81 42.64
N LEU A 134 -19.23 19.44 41.65
CA LEU A 134 -18.80 19.03 40.31
C LEU A 134 -19.04 20.19 39.33
N PRO A 135 -18.38 20.21 38.16
CA PRO A 135 -18.77 21.14 37.10
C PRO A 135 -20.25 20.98 36.74
N VAL A 136 -20.96 22.09 36.54
CA VAL A 136 -22.40 22.11 36.23
C VAL A 136 -22.71 21.24 35.01
N PHE A 137 -21.83 21.25 34.01
CA PHE A 137 -21.95 20.39 32.84
C PHE A 137 -22.01 18.90 33.21
N ILE A 138 -21.15 18.45 34.14
CA ILE A 138 -21.14 17.08 34.64
C ILE A 138 -22.41 16.80 35.47
N GLU A 139 -22.86 17.75 36.28
CA GLU A 139 -24.12 17.61 37.02
C GLU A 139 -25.33 17.42 36.09
N ASN A 140 -25.37 18.17 34.98
CA ASN A 140 -26.43 18.04 33.97
C ASN A 140 -26.46 16.64 33.35
N ILE A 141 -25.29 16.10 32.99
CA ILE A 141 -25.15 14.75 32.44
C ILE A 141 -25.59 13.71 33.46
N ILE A 142 -25.15 13.82 34.72
CA ILE A 142 -25.53 12.87 35.78
C ILE A 142 -27.04 12.92 36.04
N ALA A 143 -27.64 14.13 36.02
CA ALA A 143 -29.06 14.31 36.27
C ALA A 143 -29.92 13.79 35.12
N ASN A 144 -29.49 13.98 33.87
CA ASN A 144 -30.24 13.60 32.66
C ASN A 144 -29.28 13.06 31.58
N PRO A 145 -28.83 11.79 31.68
CA PRO A 145 -27.78 11.25 30.79
C PRO A 145 -28.20 11.12 29.33
N ASP A 146 -29.50 11.04 29.06
CA ASP A 146 -30.06 10.94 27.70
C ASP A 146 -30.30 12.31 27.04
N VAL A 147 -30.06 13.42 27.75
CA VAL A 147 -30.29 14.77 27.21
C VAL A 147 -28.99 15.28 26.58
N PRO A 148 -28.97 15.50 25.25
CA PRO A 148 -27.81 16.02 24.57
C PRO A 148 -27.29 17.31 25.20
N GLN A 149 -25.97 17.43 25.33
CA GLN A 149 -25.31 18.66 25.72
C GLN A 149 -24.50 19.18 24.54
N GLY A 150 -24.93 20.28 23.94
CA GLY A 150 -24.28 20.92 22.81
C GLY A 150 -23.70 22.30 23.15
N PRO A 151 -23.22 23.03 22.12
CA PRO A 151 -22.63 24.36 22.29
C PRO A 151 -23.55 25.36 22.99
N ASP A 152 -24.86 25.34 22.71
CA ASP A 152 -25.80 26.30 23.30
C ASP A 152 -26.00 26.03 24.81
N GLU A 153 -26.15 24.76 25.20
CA GLU A 153 -26.23 24.39 26.62
C GLU A 153 -24.95 24.75 27.39
N MET A 154 -23.78 24.60 26.77
CA MET A 154 -22.50 24.96 27.39
C MET A 154 -22.31 26.48 27.51
N LEU A 155 -22.78 27.26 26.54
CA LEU A 155 -22.79 28.72 26.63
C LEU A 155 -23.72 29.22 27.75
N ASP A 156 -24.86 28.56 27.95
CA ASP A 156 -25.79 28.87 29.05
C ASP A 156 -25.14 28.64 30.43
N ILE A 157 -24.25 27.66 30.57
CA ILE A 157 -23.51 27.41 31.82
C ILE A 157 -22.55 28.57 32.15
N ALA A 158 -21.93 29.19 31.15
CA ALA A 158 -21.05 30.33 31.36
C ALA A 158 -21.82 31.63 31.71
N ALA A 159 -23.13 31.66 31.50
CA ALA A 159 -23.97 32.83 31.67
C ALA A 159 -24.02 33.33 33.12
N GLY A 160 -23.96 34.65 33.32
CA GLY A 160 -24.08 35.27 34.65
C GLY A 160 -22.85 35.12 35.55
N HIS A 161 -21.80 34.43 35.10
CA HIS A 161 -20.52 34.35 35.80
C HIS A 161 -19.64 35.59 35.50
N PRO A 162 -18.95 36.15 36.52
CA PRO A 162 -18.13 37.34 36.33
C PRO A 162 -16.89 37.03 35.46
N ALA A 163 -16.49 38.00 34.63
CA ALA A 163 -15.21 37.91 33.94
C ALA A 163 -14.05 37.83 34.94
N ALA A 164 -13.06 37.00 34.62
CA ALA A 164 -11.86 36.88 35.45
C ALA A 164 -10.97 38.13 35.37
N PHE A 165 -10.87 38.73 34.18
CA PHE A 165 -10.15 39.97 33.92
C PHE A 165 -10.73 40.69 32.69
N ALA A 166 -10.35 41.95 32.49
CA ALA A 166 -10.73 42.68 31.27
C ALA A 166 -9.96 42.13 30.03
N PRO A 167 -10.53 42.13 28.82
CA PRO A 167 -9.89 41.56 27.64
C PRO A 167 -8.45 42.08 27.43
N GLY A 168 -7.53 41.16 27.18
CA GLY A 168 -6.11 41.42 26.95
C GLY A 168 -5.28 41.71 28.20
N GLN A 169 -5.88 41.75 29.40
CA GLN A 169 -5.16 42.03 30.65
C GLN A 169 -4.62 40.78 31.37
N GLY A 170 -4.95 39.59 30.89
CA GLY A 170 -4.54 38.33 31.49
C GLY A 170 -4.62 37.17 30.51
N TYR A 171 -4.42 35.97 31.04
CA TYR A 171 -4.58 34.70 30.34
C TYR A 171 -5.36 33.75 31.24
N GLU A 172 -6.38 33.11 30.67
CA GLU A 172 -7.12 32.01 31.29
C GLU A 172 -7.73 31.17 30.18
N TYR A 173 -7.43 29.88 30.22
CA TYR A 173 -7.98 28.91 29.27
C TYR A 173 -9.50 28.89 29.38
N SER A 174 -10.20 28.92 28.25
CA SER A 174 -11.66 28.89 28.23
C SER A 174 -12.19 28.20 26.99
N ASN A 175 -12.86 27.07 27.17
CA ASN A 175 -13.55 26.36 26.09
C ASN A 175 -14.66 27.23 25.48
N THR A 176 -15.30 28.05 26.31
CA THR A 176 -16.34 29.01 25.91
C THR A 176 -15.88 29.95 24.79
N ASN A 177 -14.60 30.34 24.76
CA ASN A 177 -14.05 31.15 23.66
C ASN A 177 -14.24 30.48 22.29
N PHE A 178 -14.01 29.17 22.21
CA PHE A 178 -14.05 28.43 20.95
C PHE A 178 -15.48 28.07 20.52
N LEU A 179 -16.41 27.92 21.48
CA LEU A 179 -17.85 27.87 21.18
C LEU A 179 -18.36 29.19 20.60
N LEU A 180 -17.85 30.34 21.07
CA LEU A 180 -18.19 31.65 20.51
C LEU A 180 -17.58 31.87 19.13
N LEU A 181 -16.36 31.37 18.89
CA LEU A 181 -15.71 31.40 17.57
C LEU A 181 -16.46 30.51 16.57
N GLU A 182 -17.03 29.39 17.01
CA GLU A 182 -17.94 28.58 16.19
C GLU A 182 -19.14 29.43 15.72
N LYS A 183 -19.84 30.09 16.65
CA LYS A 183 -20.98 30.97 16.28
C LYS A 183 -20.58 32.06 15.28
N LEU A 184 -19.37 32.62 15.44
CA LEU A 184 -18.80 33.57 14.49
C LEU A 184 -18.63 32.95 13.10
N ILE A 185 -17.97 31.78 13.00
CA ILE A 185 -17.75 31.07 11.74
C ILE A 185 -19.08 30.82 11.04
N GLU A 186 -20.06 30.25 11.76
CA GLU A 186 -21.36 29.91 11.19
C GLU A 186 -22.11 31.15 10.71
N LYS A 187 -22.02 32.25 11.46
CA LYS A 187 -22.67 33.51 11.08
C LYS A 187 -22.03 34.15 9.84
N VAL A 188 -20.70 34.17 9.78
CA VAL A 188 -19.93 34.85 8.72
C VAL A 188 -20.00 34.07 7.42
N THR A 189 -19.99 32.74 7.49
CA THR A 189 -20.01 31.85 6.31
C THR A 189 -21.43 31.52 5.85
N GLY A 190 -22.38 31.45 6.78
CA GLY A 190 -23.72 30.95 6.53
C GLY A 190 -23.81 29.41 6.49
N ASN A 191 -22.73 28.71 6.80
CA ASN A 191 -22.63 27.25 6.83
C ASN A 191 -22.47 26.75 8.27
N SER A 192 -22.69 25.45 8.51
CA SER A 192 -22.40 24.87 9.83
C SER A 192 -20.90 24.72 10.06
N MET A 193 -20.48 24.67 11.32
CA MET A 193 -19.08 24.39 11.68
C MET A 193 -18.55 23.12 11.04
N GLY A 194 -19.35 22.05 11.04
CA GLY A 194 -18.96 20.78 10.42
C GLY A 194 -18.71 20.89 8.92
N HIS A 195 -19.52 21.69 8.20
CA HIS A 195 -19.30 21.92 6.77
C HIS A 195 -18.00 22.68 6.50
N GLU A 196 -17.70 23.71 7.30
CA GLU A 196 -16.47 24.49 7.13
C GLU A 196 -15.22 23.66 7.49
N LEU A 197 -15.27 22.83 8.54
CA LEU A 197 -14.21 21.88 8.87
C LEU A 197 -13.93 20.92 7.70
N THR A 198 -14.97 20.26 7.20
CA THR A 198 -14.84 19.28 6.10
C THR A 198 -14.28 19.94 4.85
N THR A 199 -14.91 21.02 4.37
CA THR A 199 -14.57 21.59 3.05
C THR A 199 -13.27 22.38 3.02
N ARG A 200 -12.78 22.88 4.15
CA ARG A 200 -11.58 23.74 4.20
C ARG A 200 -10.37 23.08 4.85
N ILE A 201 -10.57 21.97 5.56
CA ILE A 201 -9.48 21.27 6.25
C ILE A 201 -9.50 19.79 5.89
N PHE A 202 -10.60 19.06 6.07
CA PHE A 202 -10.56 17.60 5.91
C PHE A 202 -10.38 17.16 4.45
N ASP A 203 -11.27 17.59 3.56
CA ASP A 203 -11.22 17.20 2.14
C ASP A 203 -9.91 17.65 1.46
N PRO A 204 -9.43 18.90 1.64
CA PRO A 204 -8.19 19.34 0.99
C PRO A 204 -6.92 18.63 1.48
N LEU A 205 -6.97 18.01 2.67
CA LEU A 205 -5.84 17.30 3.26
C LEU A 205 -5.96 15.77 3.17
N GLY A 206 -7.05 15.24 2.62
CA GLY A 206 -7.32 13.80 2.60
C GLY A 206 -7.46 13.21 4.01
N MET A 207 -8.15 13.93 4.92
CA MET A 207 -8.44 13.46 6.27
C MET A 207 -9.77 12.69 6.31
N ASP A 208 -9.83 11.57 5.60
CA ASP A 208 -11.08 10.84 5.32
C ASP A 208 -11.65 10.10 6.55
N ASP A 209 -10.81 9.87 7.56
CA ASP A 209 -11.24 9.28 8.83
C ASP A 209 -11.63 10.31 9.89
N THR A 210 -11.57 11.58 9.52
CA THR A 210 -11.92 12.69 10.40
C THR A 210 -13.35 13.15 10.19
N LEU A 211 -14.09 13.20 11.30
CA LEU A 211 -15.49 13.64 11.33
C LEU A 211 -15.66 14.90 12.17
N PRO A 212 -16.50 15.85 11.71
CA PRO A 212 -16.92 16.93 12.59
C PRO A 212 -17.74 16.35 13.75
N GLY A 213 -17.64 16.98 14.92
CA GLY A 213 -18.34 16.51 16.11
C GLY A 213 -19.86 16.42 15.93
N ALA A 214 -20.38 15.23 16.17
CA ALA A 214 -21.80 14.92 16.17
C ALA A 214 -22.26 14.48 17.57
N LEU A 215 -23.57 14.37 17.79
CA LEU A 215 -24.11 13.78 19.03
C LEU A 215 -24.09 12.25 18.99
N GLU A 216 -24.23 11.68 17.80
CA GLU A 216 -24.08 10.24 17.57
C GLU A 216 -22.63 9.96 17.18
N ARG A 217 -22.03 8.95 17.83
CA ARG A 217 -20.66 8.52 17.57
C ARG A 217 -20.63 7.46 16.45
N PRO A 218 -19.56 7.43 15.64
CA PRO A 218 -19.43 6.39 14.62
C PRO A 218 -19.18 5.03 15.29
N ALA A 219 -19.56 3.95 14.61
CA ALA A 219 -19.58 2.61 15.20
C ALA A 219 -18.19 2.02 15.48
N ASP A 220 -17.16 2.58 14.83
CA ASP A 220 -15.75 2.23 14.90
C ASP A 220 -14.94 3.12 15.85
N ILE A 221 -15.59 3.97 16.65
CA ILE A 221 -14.88 4.77 17.66
C ILE A 221 -14.40 3.89 18.82
N LEU A 222 -13.21 4.18 19.34
CA LEU A 222 -12.73 3.57 20.56
C LEU A 222 -13.62 3.90 21.76
N HIS A 223 -13.87 2.89 22.58
CA HIS A 223 -14.63 3.08 23.79
C HIS A 223 -13.81 3.89 24.81
N SER A 224 -14.45 4.88 25.41
CA SER A 224 -13.84 5.87 26.29
C SER A 224 -14.22 5.63 27.75
N TYR A 225 -13.29 5.82 28.68
CA TYR A 225 -13.50 5.47 30.09
C TYR A 225 -13.13 6.58 31.07
N ALA A 226 -13.95 6.75 32.11
CA ALA A 226 -13.69 7.59 33.27
C ALA A 226 -13.52 6.72 34.53
N THR A 227 -12.98 7.30 35.61
CA THR A 227 -12.88 6.61 36.91
C THR A 227 -13.94 7.10 37.89
N LEU A 228 -14.73 6.17 38.44
CA LEU A 228 -15.60 6.45 39.58
C LEU A 228 -14.77 6.67 40.86
N PRO A 229 -15.31 7.36 41.89
CA PRO A 229 -14.58 7.61 43.15
C PRO A 229 -14.08 6.35 43.88
N ASP A 230 -14.65 5.18 43.60
CA ASP A 230 -14.23 3.88 44.15
C ASP A 230 -13.15 3.17 43.31
N GLY A 231 -12.70 3.78 42.22
CA GLY A 231 -11.70 3.24 41.30
C GLY A 231 -12.27 2.41 40.15
N THR A 232 -13.59 2.23 40.07
CA THR A 232 -14.22 1.44 39.00
C THR A 232 -14.19 2.22 37.67
N PRO A 233 -13.77 1.61 36.55
CA PRO A 233 -13.89 2.23 35.24
C PRO A 233 -15.37 2.35 34.84
N LEU A 234 -15.78 3.52 34.38
CA LEU A 234 -17.09 3.83 33.83
C LEU A 234 -16.91 4.12 32.34
N GLU A 235 -17.55 3.32 31.51
CA GLU A 235 -17.62 3.61 30.07
C GLU A 235 -18.48 4.86 29.82
N VAL A 236 -17.98 5.79 29.02
CA VAL A 236 -18.60 7.10 28.73
C VAL A 236 -18.68 7.42 27.23
N THR A 237 -18.39 6.44 26.37
CA THR A 237 -18.35 6.58 24.90
C THR A 237 -19.62 7.21 24.32
N ASN A 238 -20.79 6.75 24.79
CA ASN A 238 -22.09 7.11 24.23
C ASN A 238 -22.80 8.23 25.01
N VAL A 239 -22.09 8.99 25.83
CA VAL A 239 -22.67 10.17 26.47
C VAL A 239 -22.87 11.25 25.40
N PRO A 240 -24.10 11.75 25.17
CA PRO A 240 -24.43 12.58 24.00
C PRO A 240 -23.92 14.02 24.16
N ILE A 241 -22.61 14.20 23.95
CA ILE A 241 -21.90 15.48 24.11
C ILE A 241 -21.35 15.93 22.77
N ASN A 242 -21.64 17.17 22.41
CA ASN A 242 -20.98 17.85 21.31
C ASN A 242 -20.28 19.11 21.83
N LEU A 243 -18.95 19.06 21.92
CA LEU A 243 -18.11 20.18 22.31
C LEU A 243 -17.85 21.17 21.15
N GLY A 244 -18.45 20.96 19.99
CA GLY A 244 -18.37 21.88 18.85
C GLY A 244 -16.94 22.22 18.45
N GLY A 245 -16.69 23.48 18.10
CA GLY A 245 -15.38 24.01 17.78
C GLY A 245 -14.39 24.02 18.95
N ALA A 246 -14.84 23.74 20.18
CA ALA A 246 -13.97 23.63 21.34
C ALA A 246 -13.40 22.21 21.52
N GLY A 247 -14.06 21.16 21.01
CA GLY A 247 -13.56 19.81 21.24
C GLY A 247 -14.30 18.65 20.57
N GLY A 248 -15.14 18.91 19.57
CA GLY A 248 -16.07 17.91 19.03
C GLY A 248 -15.47 16.95 18.01
N VAL A 249 -14.29 17.21 17.44
CA VAL A 249 -13.76 16.43 16.31
C VAL A 249 -13.42 14.99 16.73
N VAL A 250 -13.69 14.05 15.84
CA VAL A 250 -13.26 12.64 15.91
C VAL A 250 -12.30 12.39 14.76
N SER A 251 -11.17 11.71 15.02
CA SER A 251 -10.11 11.50 14.03
C SER A 251 -9.27 10.27 14.37
N THR A 252 -8.24 10.01 13.57
CA THR A 252 -7.21 8.98 13.78
C THR A 252 -5.86 9.65 14.10
N THR A 253 -4.84 8.86 14.46
CA THR A 253 -3.50 9.43 14.69
C THR A 253 -2.91 10.00 13.41
N ALA A 254 -3.13 9.31 12.28
CA ALA A 254 -2.62 9.64 10.96
C ALA A 254 -3.20 10.96 10.44
N ASP A 255 -4.52 11.14 10.52
CA ASP A 255 -5.18 12.37 10.08
C ASP A 255 -4.76 13.59 10.91
N MET A 256 -4.59 13.40 12.23
CA MET A 256 -4.08 14.48 13.08
C MET A 256 -2.63 14.85 12.75
N ILE A 257 -1.80 13.89 12.34
CA ILE A 257 -0.46 14.14 11.79
C ILE A 257 -0.56 14.93 10.48
N ARG A 258 -1.39 14.50 9.53
CA ARG A 258 -1.62 15.21 8.24
C ARG A 258 -2.01 16.67 8.48
N PHE A 259 -2.93 16.91 9.41
CA PHE A 259 -3.33 18.26 9.80
C PHE A 259 -2.17 19.09 10.33
N LEU A 260 -1.37 18.54 11.26
CA LEU A 260 -0.29 19.30 11.89
C LEU A 260 0.90 19.52 10.95
N ASP A 261 1.21 18.57 10.05
CA ASP A 261 2.18 18.76 8.96
C ASP A 261 1.75 19.93 8.07
N ALA A 262 0.52 19.86 7.54
CA ALA A 262 -0.05 20.88 6.67
C ALA A 262 -0.06 22.27 7.31
N LEU A 263 -0.24 22.33 8.62
CA LEU A 263 -0.22 23.59 9.35
C LEU A 263 1.20 24.15 9.56
N LEU A 264 2.13 23.33 10.02
CA LEU A 264 3.39 23.80 10.62
C LEU A 264 4.66 23.38 9.89
N VAL A 265 4.64 22.23 9.21
CA VAL A 265 5.80 21.67 8.53
C VAL A 265 5.77 22.03 7.06
N SER A 266 4.79 21.52 6.30
CA SER A 266 4.59 21.87 4.89
C SER A 266 3.91 23.24 4.68
N LYS A 267 3.22 23.76 5.71
CA LYS A 267 2.67 25.14 5.78
C LYS A 267 1.73 25.48 4.62
N THR A 268 0.89 24.55 4.25
CA THR A 268 -0.07 24.64 3.14
C THR A 268 -1.42 25.23 3.57
N LEU A 269 -1.78 25.16 4.87
CA LEU A 269 -3.10 25.58 5.36
C LEU A 269 -3.32 27.08 5.51
N LEU A 270 -2.27 27.87 5.75
CA LEU A 270 -2.35 29.31 6.03
C LEU A 270 -1.28 30.08 5.24
N SER A 271 -1.59 31.33 4.87
CA SER A 271 -0.56 32.24 4.34
C SER A 271 0.54 32.49 5.38
N PRO A 272 1.77 32.84 4.95
CA PRO A 272 2.87 33.16 5.86
C PRO A 272 2.52 34.26 6.89
N GLU A 273 1.67 35.22 6.51
CA GLU A 273 1.21 36.27 7.42
C GLU A 273 0.29 35.72 8.51
N MET A 274 -0.69 34.89 8.16
CA MET A 274 -1.61 34.29 9.14
C MET A 274 -0.92 33.27 10.03
N LEU A 275 0.00 32.48 9.47
CA LEU A 275 0.81 31.55 10.26
C LEU A 275 1.70 32.31 11.27
N ALA A 276 2.28 33.45 10.87
CA ALA A 276 3.01 34.31 11.80
C ALA A 276 2.12 34.91 12.90
N GLN A 277 0.85 35.22 12.61
CA GLN A 277 -0.11 35.61 13.64
C GLN A 277 -0.44 34.45 14.59
N MET A 278 -0.64 33.25 14.05
CA MET A 278 -0.97 32.05 14.83
C MET A 278 0.14 31.66 15.80
N THR A 279 1.39 31.88 15.40
CA THR A 279 2.60 31.50 16.14
C THR A 279 3.26 32.66 16.89
N ASP A 280 2.58 33.81 17.06
CA ASP A 280 3.01 34.89 17.97
C ASP A 280 2.73 34.49 19.44
N TYR A 281 3.47 33.51 19.94
CA TYR A 281 3.28 32.92 21.26
C TYR A 281 3.53 33.92 22.39
N ARG A 282 2.61 33.91 23.36
CA ARG A 282 2.71 34.75 24.55
C ARG A 282 2.50 33.94 25.82
N ASP A 283 3.29 34.25 26.83
CA ASP A 283 3.16 33.67 28.17
C ASP A 283 1.90 34.18 28.89
N GLY A 284 1.67 33.75 30.14
CA GLY A 284 0.48 34.17 30.89
C GLY A 284 0.37 35.69 31.10
N ASP A 285 1.49 36.43 31.18
CA ASP A 285 1.50 37.87 31.48
C ASP A 285 1.61 38.78 30.23
N ASN A 286 1.50 38.16 29.03
CA ASN A 286 1.45 38.83 27.72
C ASN A 286 2.81 39.27 27.17
N GLN A 287 3.91 38.73 27.68
CA GLN A 287 5.22 38.85 27.04
C GLN A 287 5.40 37.79 25.94
N PRO A 288 6.10 38.13 24.84
CA PRO A 288 6.54 37.15 23.85
C PRO A 288 7.40 36.06 24.52
N SER A 289 7.12 34.80 24.22
CA SER A 289 7.79 33.67 24.86
C SER A 289 7.80 32.44 23.95
N GLY A 290 8.85 31.62 24.01
CA GLY A 290 8.88 30.28 23.37
C GLY A 290 7.98 29.27 24.09
N ASN A 291 7.57 29.59 25.31
CA ASN A 291 6.55 28.89 26.09
C ASN A 291 5.28 29.74 26.17
N GLY A 292 4.15 29.27 25.65
CA GLY A 292 2.93 30.04 25.73
C GLY A 292 1.86 29.63 24.74
N ASN A 293 0.87 30.50 24.58
CA ASN A 293 -0.23 30.28 23.66
C ASN A 293 -0.18 31.32 22.54
N GLY A 294 -0.33 30.83 21.32
CA GLY A 294 -0.58 31.62 20.12
C GLY A 294 -2.09 31.77 19.91
N LEU A 295 -2.53 31.74 18.66
CA LEU A 295 -3.95 31.75 18.32
C LEU A 295 -4.45 30.30 18.14
N GLY A 296 -5.04 29.73 19.18
CA GLY A 296 -5.51 28.34 19.19
C GLY A 296 -4.42 27.27 19.07
N LEU A 297 -3.18 27.60 19.44
CA LEU A 297 -2.03 26.72 19.34
C LEU A 297 -1.11 26.92 20.55
N GLY A 298 -0.67 25.83 21.17
CA GLY A 298 0.26 25.87 22.30
C GLY A 298 1.71 25.69 21.84
N ALA A 299 2.64 26.28 22.59
CA ALA A 299 4.07 26.04 22.47
C ALA A 299 4.71 25.84 23.86
N THR A 300 5.67 24.93 23.92
CA THR A 300 6.53 24.74 25.09
C THR A 300 7.97 24.52 24.65
N GLU A 301 8.91 24.95 25.50
CA GLU A 301 10.33 24.74 25.36
C GLU A 301 10.79 23.79 26.47
N LEU A 302 11.42 22.68 26.10
CA LEU A 302 12.01 21.71 27.04
C LEU A 302 13.46 21.51 26.67
N ASN A 303 14.38 21.73 27.61
CA ASN A 303 15.83 21.60 27.39
C ASN A 303 16.38 22.40 26.18
N GLY A 304 15.75 23.53 25.83
CA GLY A 304 16.14 24.36 24.69
C GLY A 304 15.58 23.90 23.33
N GLN A 305 14.71 22.89 23.33
CA GLN A 305 13.97 22.39 22.17
C GLN A 305 12.53 22.87 22.20
N HIS A 306 11.95 23.16 21.04
CA HIS A 306 10.60 23.73 20.92
C HIS A 306 9.60 22.68 20.47
N PHE A 307 8.47 22.66 21.16
CA PHE A 307 7.35 21.77 20.90
C PHE A 307 6.10 22.60 20.68
N VAL A 308 5.36 22.28 19.62
CA VAL A 308 4.16 23.02 19.21
C VAL A 308 3.04 22.04 18.95
N GLY A 309 1.84 22.33 19.42
CA GLY A 309 0.67 21.49 19.17
C GLY A 309 -0.40 21.68 20.23
N PHE A 310 -1.14 20.61 20.51
CA PHE A 310 -2.21 20.66 21.50
C PHE A 310 -2.45 19.29 22.15
N PHE A 311 -2.76 19.30 23.44
CA PHE A 311 -3.29 18.12 24.14
C PHE A 311 -4.81 18.24 24.26
N GLY A 312 -5.50 17.15 23.95
CA GLY A 312 -6.95 17.02 24.02
C GLY A 312 -7.39 16.14 25.16
N GLY A 313 -8.56 16.44 25.71
CA GLY A 313 -9.27 15.55 26.63
C GLY A 313 -10.77 15.72 26.42
N THR A 314 -11.48 14.60 26.54
CA THR A 314 -12.94 14.52 26.68
C THR A 314 -13.28 13.78 27.97
N LEU A 315 -14.51 13.28 28.14
CA LEU A 315 -14.90 12.57 29.36
C LEU A 315 -14.10 11.29 29.60
N GLY A 316 -13.63 10.62 28.55
CA GLY A 316 -12.98 9.32 28.68
C GLY A 316 -11.87 9.04 27.69
N THR A 317 -11.46 10.02 26.88
CA THR A 317 -10.29 9.92 26.03
C THR A 317 -9.41 11.14 26.24
N ASN A 318 -8.11 10.91 26.42
CA ASN A 318 -7.11 11.96 26.33
C ASN A 318 -6.20 11.70 25.14
N SER A 319 -5.78 12.74 24.46
CA SER A 319 -4.99 12.65 23.24
C SER A 319 -4.02 13.82 23.11
N GLY A 320 -3.09 13.76 22.17
CA GLY A 320 -2.23 14.89 21.87
C GLY A 320 -1.49 14.71 20.56
N THR A 321 -1.35 15.80 19.82
CA THR A 321 -0.55 15.87 18.59
C THR A 321 0.44 16.99 18.73
N ILE A 322 1.72 16.64 18.77
CA ILE A 322 2.81 17.57 19.10
C ILE A 322 3.90 17.45 18.04
N LEU A 323 4.28 18.59 17.48
CA LEU A 323 5.44 18.80 16.63
C LEU A 323 6.64 19.19 17.49
N HIS A 324 7.76 18.51 17.32
CA HIS A 324 9.07 19.02 17.70
C HIS A 324 9.65 19.84 16.54
N VAL A 325 9.79 21.15 16.76
CA VAL A 325 10.03 22.15 15.71
C VAL A 325 11.38 21.95 15.03
N GLU A 326 12.42 21.63 15.80
CA GLU A 326 13.79 21.52 15.28
C GLU A 326 13.99 20.31 14.39
N SER A 327 13.29 19.20 14.63
CA SER A 327 13.42 17.97 13.82
C SER A 327 12.33 17.81 12.78
N GLY A 328 11.24 18.58 12.85
CA GLY A 328 10.04 18.36 12.04
C GLY A 328 9.24 17.11 12.44
N THR A 329 9.54 16.49 13.59
CA THR A 329 8.90 15.23 14.01
C THR A 329 7.56 15.51 14.68
N ILE A 330 6.51 14.84 14.25
CA ILE A 330 5.18 14.91 14.84
C ILE A 330 4.91 13.60 15.58
N VAL A 331 4.37 13.69 16.78
CA VAL A 331 3.88 12.53 17.55
C VAL A 331 2.40 12.76 17.84
N SER A 332 1.56 11.81 17.42
CA SER A 332 0.13 11.76 17.73
C SER A 332 -0.13 10.58 18.65
N VAL A 333 -0.91 10.82 19.72
CA VAL A 333 -1.28 9.79 20.69
C VAL A 333 -2.73 9.91 21.10
N ALA A 334 -3.34 8.78 21.44
CA ALA A 334 -4.61 8.71 22.13
C ALA A 334 -4.58 7.63 23.21
N VAL A 335 -5.26 7.88 24.32
CA VAL A 335 -5.44 6.95 25.43
C VAL A 335 -6.90 6.99 25.86
N THR A 336 -7.54 5.83 25.94
CA THR A 336 -8.99 5.72 26.18
C THR A 336 -9.36 5.80 27.66
N HIS A 337 -8.74 6.73 28.39
CA HIS A 337 -9.08 6.98 29.78
C HIS A 337 -8.76 8.41 30.25
N SER A 338 -9.72 9.11 30.85
CA SER A 338 -9.56 10.52 31.26
C SER A 338 -8.56 10.75 32.39
N GLY A 339 -8.28 9.73 33.21
CA GLY A 339 -7.26 9.78 34.26
C GLY A 339 -5.81 9.55 33.79
N VAL A 340 -5.57 9.33 32.49
CA VAL A 340 -4.24 9.03 31.95
C VAL A 340 -3.73 10.23 31.15
N GLU A 341 -2.56 10.77 31.52
CA GLU A 341 -1.99 11.91 30.82
C GLU A 341 -1.15 11.50 29.59
N PRO A 342 -1.56 11.91 28.37
CA PRO A 342 -0.86 11.57 27.13
C PRO A 342 0.51 12.25 26.99
N SER A 343 0.74 13.35 27.71
CA SER A 343 2.00 14.11 27.73
C SER A 343 3.20 13.23 28.05
N THR A 344 3.04 12.26 28.94
CA THR A 344 4.10 11.33 29.35
C THR A 344 4.53 10.42 28.20
N LEU A 345 3.59 9.90 27.41
CA LEU A 345 3.86 9.07 26.24
C LEU A 345 4.60 9.88 25.18
N VAL A 346 4.11 11.10 24.87
CA VAL A 346 4.74 11.98 23.87
C VAL A 346 6.17 12.34 24.25
N LEU A 347 6.42 12.73 25.51
CA LEU A 347 7.77 13.09 25.96
C LEU A 347 8.69 11.88 25.98
N THR A 348 8.20 10.69 26.38
CA THR A 348 8.98 9.45 26.33
C THR A 348 9.33 9.08 24.89
N ALA A 349 8.41 9.26 23.95
CA ALA A 349 8.67 9.05 22.52
C ALA A 349 9.79 9.96 22.04
N PHE A 350 9.70 11.28 22.29
CA PHE A 350 10.76 12.22 21.91
C PHE A 350 12.11 11.91 22.60
N GLU A 351 12.11 11.55 23.89
CA GLU A 351 13.34 11.16 24.58
C GLU A 351 13.99 9.95 23.91
N LEU A 352 13.22 8.92 23.55
CA LEU A 352 13.74 7.76 22.82
C LEU A 352 14.23 8.13 21.42
N ILE A 353 13.45 8.90 20.65
CA ILE A 353 13.83 9.36 19.30
C ILE A 353 15.15 10.15 19.32
N PHE A 354 15.36 11.02 20.30
CA PHE A 354 16.54 11.88 20.36
C PHE A 354 17.73 11.27 21.10
N SER A 355 17.53 10.19 21.87
CA SER A 355 18.61 9.48 22.57
C SER A 355 19.07 8.20 21.87
N ASP A 356 18.22 7.61 21.03
CA ASP A 356 18.57 6.47 20.21
C ASP A 356 19.44 6.91 19.02
N GLY A 357 20.65 6.38 18.95
CA GLY A 357 21.62 6.74 17.92
C GLY A 357 21.16 6.42 16.50
N HIS A 358 20.27 5.43 16.33
CA HIS A 358 19.73 5.04 15.03
C HIS A 358 18.67 6.04 14.55
N TRP A 359 17.74 6.44 15.43
CA TRP A 359 16.74 7.47 15.13
C TRP A 359 17.34 8.86 14.90
N ALA A 360 18.26 9.27 15.77
CA ALA A 360 18.82 10.62 15.74
C ALA A 360 19.74 10.88 14.54
N SER A 361 20.30 9.82 13.94
CA SER A 361 21.19 9.92 12.78
C SER A 361 20.50 9.73 11.44
N PHE A 362 19.24 9.26 11.44
CA PHE A 362 18.45 9.13 10.23
C PHE A 362 18.02 10.50 9.69
N ASP A 363 18.36 10.73 8.43
CA ASP A 363 17.87 11.82 7.61
C ASP A 363 17.04 11.23 6.46
N PRO A 364 15.70 11.37 6.49
CA PRO A 364 14.83 10.91 5.40
C PRO A 364 14.95 11.76 4.13
N THR A 365 15.69 12.87 4.19
CA THR A 365 15.93 13.73 3.02
C THR A 365 17.24 13.40 2.30
N ASP A 366 18.00 12.41 2.77
CA ASP A 366 19.17 11.92 2.06
C ASP A 366 18.76 11.13 0.81
N ASP A 367 19.43 11.42 -0.32
CA ASP A 367 19.21 10.76 -1.62
C ASP A 367 19.50 9.23 -1.60
N SER A 368 20.16 8.75 -0.54
CA SER A 368 20.41 7.33 -0.31
C SER A 368 20.57 7.05 1.18
N PHE A 369 19.95 5.98 1.67
CA PHE A 369 20.15 5.47 3.03
C PHE A 369 20.16 3.94 3.04
N THR A 370 20.73 3.36 4.10
CA THR A 370 20.78 1.90 4.28
C THR A 370 19.70 1.44 5.24
N ILE A 371 18.94 0.41 4.87
CA ILE A 371 17.86 -0.21 5.65
C ILE A 371 18.32 -1.55 6.20
N GLU A 372 17.96 -1.91 7.43
CA GLU A 372 18.18 -3.28 7.93
C GLU A 372 17.33 -4.34 7.19
N GLY A 373 17.98 -5.46 6.81
CA GLY A 373 17.37 -6.60 6.12
C GLY A 373 17.81 -6.75 4.67
N SER A 374 16.84 -7.14 3.83
CA SER A 374 16.98 -7.40 2.39
C SER A 374 15.85 -6.74 1.59
N ALA A 375 16.11 -6.37 0.33
CA ALA A 375 15.12 -5.88 -0.61
C ALA A 375 14.07 -6.96 -0.96
N ALA A 376 14.43 -8.24 -0.89
CA ALA A 376 13.50 -9.35 -1.09
C ALA A 376 12.42 -9.46 0.00
N GLU A 377 12.67 -8.90 1.19
CA GLU A 377 11.72 -8.89 2.31
C GLU A 377 10.68 -7.75 2.21
N VAL A 378 10.75 -6.96 1.15
CA VAL A 378 10.02 -5.71 1.01
C VAL A 378 9.03 -5.76 -0.14
N ASP A 379 7.79 -5.44 0.18
CA ASP A 379 6.75 -5.16 -0.82
C ASP A 379 6.63 -3.66 -1.04
N LEU A 380 6.45 -3.28 -2.30
CA LEU A 380 6.21 -1.90 -2.71
C LEU A 380 4.94 -1.87 -3.54
N TYR A 381 3.96 -1.08 -3.13
CA TYR A 381 2.72 -0.91 -3.86
C TYR A 381 2.20 0.52 -3.75
N GLN A 382 1.34 0.90 -4.70
CA GLN A 382 0.58 2.13 -4.57
C GLN A 382 -0.70 1.85 -3.80
N ASP A 383 -0.86 2.51 -2.65
CA ASP A 383 -2.14 2.53 -1.97
C ASP A 383 -2.99 3.65 -2.57
N THR A 384 -4.10 3.23 -3.17
CA THR A 384 -5.14 4.13 -3.69
C THR A 384 -6.43 4.02 -2.87
N SER A 385 -6.39 3.28 -1.76
CA SER A 385 -7.54 3.07 -0.89
C SER A 385 -7.66 4.18 0.16
N ALA A 386 -8.91 4.55 0.42
CA ALA A 386 -9.42 5.56 1.34
C ALA A 386 -9.37 7.05 0.93
N THR A 387 -8.29 7.60 0.33
CA THR A 387 -8.09 9.08 0.38
C THR A 387 -8.08 9.85 -0.94
N GLY A 388 -8.07 9.16 -2.09
CA GLY A 388 -7.90 9.82 -3.40
C GLY A 388 -6.54 10.50 -3.61
N ALA A 389 -5.65 10.52 -2.61
CA ALA A 389 -4.23 10.82 -2.74
C ALA A 389 -3.48 9.50 -2.99
N VAL A 390 -2.54 9.52 -3.93
CA VAL A 390 -1.69 8.34 -4.19
C VAL A 390 -0.57 8.34 -3.17
N GLU A 391 -0.46 7.25 -2.40
CA GLU A 391 0.68 6.99 -1.53
C GLU A 391 1.47 5.78 -2.06
N THR A 392 2.79 5.89 -2.01
CA THR A 392 3.68 4.76 -2.27
C THR A 392 4.00 4.12 -0.93
N VAL A 393 3.58 2.87 -0.73
CA VAL A 393 3.73 2.16 0.52
C VAL A 393 4.75 1.05 0.35
N LEU A 394 5.76 1.09 1.22
CA LEU A 394 6.77 0.07 1.37
C LEU A 394 6.47 -0.74 2.63
N THR A 395 6.22 -2.03 2.52
CA THR A 395 5.95 -2.88 3.67
C THR A 395 7.03 -3.94 3.87
N LYS A 396 7.29 -4.25 5.14
CA LYS A 396 8.14 -5.35 5.58
C LYS A 396 7.49 -6.01 6.78
N GLY A 397 6.81 -7.14 6.57
CA GLY A 397 5.98 -7.77 7.61
C GLY A 397 4.84 -6.83 8.05
N ASP A 398 4.73 -6.55 9.35
CA ASP A 398 3.70 -5.67 9.92
C ASP A 398 4.10 -4.17 9.93
N VAL A 399 5.23 -3.82 9.31
CA VAL A 399 5.74 -2.44 9.22
C VAL A 399 5.45 -1.89 7.85
N SER A 400 4.80 -0.72 7.78
CA SER A 400 4.56 0.03 6.56
C SER A 400 5.24 1.39 6.65
N LEU A 401 5.99 1.76 5.61
CA LEU A 401 6.53 3.10 5.38
C LEU A 401 5.76 3.68 4.20
N SER A 402 4.93 4.68 4.45
CA SER A 402 4.20 5.39 3.40
C SER A 402 4.95 6.65 2.99
N PHE A 403 4.98 6.92 1.70
CA PHE A 403 5.52 8.14 1.11
C PHE A 403 4.41 8.83 0.32
N ALA A 404 4.27 10.14 0.50
CA ALA A 404 3.29 10.93 -0.25
C ALA A 404 3.68 11.00 -1.74
N GLY A 405 2.77 10.63 -2.63
CA GLY A 405 2.98 10.63 -4.08
C GLY A 405 2.96 9.22 -4.69
N ASP A 406 2.82 9.19 -6.01
CA ASP A 406 2.94 7.95 -6.78
C ASP A 406 4.39 7.46 -6.88
N MET A 407 4.55 6.25 -7.39
CA MET A 407 5.88 5.64 -7.55
C MET A 407 6.77 6.39 -8.53
N ALA A 408 6.19 7.19 -9.44
CA ALA A 408 6.96 8.06 -10.34
C ALA A 408 7.57 9.25 -9.59
N GLY A 409 7.07 9.61 -8.40
CA GLY A 409 7.73 10.52 -7.48
C GLY A 409 8.93 9.90 -6.75
N PHE A 410 9.12 8.58 -6.85
CA PHE A 410 10.19 7.80 -6.21
C PHE A 410 11.44 7.63 -7.12
N ASP A 411 11.40 8.24 -8.31
CA ASP A 411 12.32 8.16 -9.46
C ASP A 411 13.83 8.26 -9.11
N GLU A 412 14.22 8.98 -8.05
CA GLU A 412 15.64 9.10 -7.66
C GLU A 412 16.08 8.24 -6.46
N ALA A 413 15.15 7.58 -5.77
CA ALA A 413 15.46 6.95 -4.49
C ALA A 413 16.10 5.55 -4.66
N GLN A 414 17.35 5.42 -4.20
CA GLN A 414 17.95 4.13 -3.90
C GLN A 414 17.63 3.73 -2.47
N LEU A 415 16.95 2.60 -2.28
CA LEU A 415 16.96 1.96 -0.98
C LEU A 415 18.01 0.87 -1.01
N SER A 416 19.08 1.06 -0.24
CA SER A 416 20.11 0.03 -0.04
C SER A 416 19.81 -0.72 1.24
N PHE A 417 20.10 -2.02 1.29
CA PHE A 417 19.85 -2.83 2.47
C PHE A 417 21.15 -3.31 3.12
N SER A 418 21.06 -3.75 4.37
CA SER A 418 22.22 -4.15 5.18
C SER A 418 22.90 -5.43 4.68
N ASP A 419 22.16 -6.30 4.00
CA ASP A 419 22.71 -7.45 3.27
C ASP A 419 23.37 -7.04 1.95
N GLY A 420 23.19 -5.79 1.54
CA GLY A 420 23.76 -5.18 0.35
C GLY A 420 22.87 -5.24 -0.90
N SER A 421 21.66 -5.81 -0.79
CA SER A 421 20.64 -5.73 -1.84
C SER A 421 20.12 -4.30 -2.02
N VAL A 422 19.48 -4.05 -3.16
CA VAL A 422 18.90 -2.74 -3.47
C VAL A 422 17.46 -2.85 -3.99
N LEU A 423 16.63 -1.87 -3.66
CA LEU A 423 15.35 -1.60 -4.32
C LEU A 423 15.47 -0.34 -5.18
N ARG A 424 15.07 -0.44 -6.44
CA ARG A 424 15.11 0.63 -7.45
C ARG A 424 13.78 0.74 -8.18
N VAL A 425 13.34 1.98 -8.40
CA VAL A 425 12.18 2.31 -9.23
C VAL A 425 12.67 3.23 -10.33
N ALA A 426 12.46 2.86 -11.59
CA ALA A 426 12.82 3.63 -12.76
C ALA A 426 11.86 4.79 -12.99
N ASP A 427 12.33 5.79 -13.74
CA ASP A 427 11.49 6.89 -14.21
C ASP A 427 10.40 6.43 -15.18
N ALA A 428 9.29 7.18 -15.24
CA ALA A 428 8.18 6.85 -16.15
C ALA A 428 8.44 7.18 -17.64
N GLY A 429 9.68 7.58 -17.99
CA GLY A 429 10.14 7.91 -19.33
C GLY A 429 11.06 6.86 -19.95
N GLY A 430 11.45 5.84 -19.19
CA GLY A 430 12.41 4.81 -19.53
C GLY A 430 13.82 5.11 -18.99
N GLU A 431 14.30 4.25 -18.10
CA GLU A 431 15.65 4.30 -17.50
C GLU A 431 16.47 3.04 -17.84
N TRP A 432 17.80 3.14 -17.72
CA TRP A 432 18.72 2.00 -17.79
C TRP A 432 19.41 1.81 -16.43
N ILE A 433 19.05 0.74 -15.73
CA ILE A 433 19.55 0.33 -14.42
C ILE A 433 20.27 -1.01 -14.56
N ASP A 434 21.55 -1.06 -14.16
CA ASP A 434 22.32 -2.31 -14.15
C ASP A 434 23.05 -2.44 -12.81
N ILE A 435 22.63 -3.33 -11.91
CA ILE A 435 23.19 -3.37 -10.55
C ILE A 435 24.71 -3.63 -10.53
N LEU A 436 25.26 -4.36 -11.52
CA LEU A 436 26.70 -4.61 -11.61
C LEU A 436 27.50 -3.42 -12.17
N HIS A 437 26.88 -2.57 -13.00
CA HIS A 437 27.56 -1.50 -13.74
C HIS A 437 27.09 -0.08 -13.41
N ASP A 438 25.96 0.07 -12.70
CA ASP A 438 25.38 1.32 -12.23
C ASP A 438 26.26 1.89 -11.12
N THR A 439 27.41 2.35 -11.58
CA THR A 439 28.13 3.45 -10.99
C THR A 439 27.50 4.71 -11.55
N ARG A 440 26.42 5.23 -10.94
CA ARG A 440 26.15 6.67 -11.06
C ARG A 440 27.44 7.36 -10.60
N LEU A 441 28.16 7.95 -11.55
CA LEU A 441 29.09 9.01 -11.28
C LEU A 441 28.24 10.09 -10.63
N GLY A 442 28.16 10.11 -9.29
CA GLY A 442 27.63 11.28 -8.61
C GLY A 442 28.36 12.51 -9.16
N ASP A 443 27.72 13.68 -9.14
CA ASP A 443 28.25 14.95 -9.66
C ASP A 443 29.61 15.40 -9.04
N GLY A 444 30.30 14.52 -8.28
CA GLY A 444 31.67 14.64 -7.78
C GLY A 444 32.65 13.50 -8.15
N GLY A 445 32.26 12.49 -8.93
CA GLY A 445 33.18 11.44 -9.44
C GLY A 445 33.71 10.44 -8.40
N GLU A 446 32.96 10.14 -7.35
CA GLU A 446 33.25 8.99 -6.48
C GLU A 446 32.54 7.73 -6.99
N THR A 447 33.30 6.64 -7.13
CA THR A 447 32.77 5.30 -7.40
C THR A 447 32.11 4.76 -6.12
N VAL A 448 30.78 4.65 -6.12
CA VAL A 448 30.05 3.80 -5.16
C VAL A 448 30.31 2.35 -5.60
N GLN A 449 30.71 1.48 -4.67
CA GLN A 449 30.82 0.06 -5.00
C GLN A 449 29.41 -0.48 -5.25
N ALA A 450 29.21 -1.19 -6.37
CA ALA A 450 28.08 -2.11 -6.50
C ALA A 450 28.00 -2.95 -5.21
N GLY A 451 26.78 -3.21 -4.74
CA GLY A 451 26.54 -4.08 -3.59
C GLY A 451 27.22 -5.45 -3.75
N PRO A 452 27.15 -6.32 -2.75
CA PRO A 452 27.50 -7.72 -2.92
C PRO A 452 26.84 -8.23 -4.19
N GLN A 453 27.69 -8.77 -5.05
CA GLN A 453 27.31 -9.24 -6.37
C GLN A 453 26.18 -10.28 -6.27
N ASP A 454 26.13 -11.02 -5.16
CA ASP A 454 25.20 -12.13 -4.94
C ASP A 454 23.97 -11.73 -4.07
N ALA A 455 23.53 -10.47 -4.11
CA ALA A 455 22.41 -9.99 -3.30
C ALA A 455 21.09 -9.97 -4.10
N ASP A 456 19.98 -10.29 -3.43
CA ASP A 456 18.63 -10.41 -4.00
C ASP A 456 17.98 -9.02 -4.13
N ASN A 457 17.97 -8.46 -5.34
CA ASN A 457 17.54 -7.09 -5.63
C ASN A 457 16.12 -7.03 -6.13
N ARG A 458 15.54 -5.82 -6.08
CA ARG A 458 14.22 -5.54 -6.64
C ARG A 458 14.25 -4.32 -7.55
N LEU A 459 13.87 -4.49 -8.82
CA LEU A 459 13.88 -3.45 -9.85
C LEU A 459 12.49 -3.29 -10.48
N ILE A 460 12.04 -2.05 -10.71
CA ILE A 460 10.69 -1.75 -11.21
C ILE A 460 10.75 -0.65 -12.28
N GLY A 461 10.28 -0.93 -13.50
CA GLY A 461 10.36 -0.08 -14.70
C GLY A 461 9.19 0.89 -14.95
N LEU A 462 8.14 0.83 -14.13
CA LEU A 462 6.91 1.64 -14.26
C LEU A 462 6.33 1.68 -15.69
N GLY A 463 6.71 2.68 -16.48
CA GLY A 463 6.46 2.66 -17.90
C GLY A 463 7.52 3.48 -18.63
N GLY A 464 7.66 3.29 -19.94
CA GLY A 464 8.86 3.77 -20.61
C GLY A 464 9.33 2.78 -21.67
N ASN A 465 10.63 2.65 -21.82
CA ASN A 465 11.27 1.51 -22.47
C ASN A 465 12.56 1.33 -21.67
N ASP A 466 12.54 0.39 -20.76
CA ASP A 466 13.46 0.29 -19.65
C ASP A 466 14.53 -0.75 -19.92
N GLY A 467 15.67 -0.61 -19.25
CA GLY A 467 16.74 -1.58 -19.27
C GLY A 467 17.12 -1.94 -17.85
N LEU A 468 16.57 -3.01 -17.31
CA LEU A 468 16.72 -3.40 -15.90
C LEU A 468 17.52 -4.70 -15.79
N PHE A 469 18.68 -4.63 -15.14
CA PHE A 469 19.56 -5.79 -14.97
C PHE A 469 19.90 -5.98 -13.50
N GLY A 470 19.59 -7.17 -12.99
CA GLY A 470 19.93 -7.66 -11.66
C GLY A 470 21.44 -7.85 -11.45
N ALA A 471 21.81 -8.72 -10.52
CA ALA A 471 23.20 -9.01 -10.15
C ALA A 471 23.53 -10.50 -10.29
N TYR A 472 23.80 -11.21 -9.20
CA TYR A 472 24.08 -12.65 -9.16
C TYR A 472 23.29 -13.34 -8.01
N GLY A 473 22.25 -12.68 -7.50
CA GLY A 473 21.34 -13.19 -6.45
C GLY A 473 19.95 -13.40 -7.03
N ASP A 474 19.01 -13.84 -6.21
CA ASP A 474 17.64 -14.17 -6.65
C ASP A 474 16.83 -12.87 -6.80
N ASP A 475 16.87 -12.27 -7.99
CA ASP A 475 16.35 -10.93 -8.25
C ASP A 475 14.88 -10.93 -8.68
N ARG A 476 14.15 -9.86 -8.31
CA ARG A 476 12.79 -9.60 -8.80
C ARG A 476 12.74 -8.33 -9.65
N ILE A 477 12.40 -8.49 -10.92
CA ILE A 477 12.46 -7.42 -11.93
C ILE A 477 11.11 -7.30 -12.64
N SER A 478 10.56 -6.09 -12.70
CA SER A 478 9.31 -5.79 -13.43
C SER A 478 9.53 -4.62 -14.37
N GLY A 479 9.22 -4.78 -15.66
CA GLY A 479 9.34 -3.73 -16.70
C GLY A 479 8.18 -2.75 -16.66
N GLY A 480 6.95 -3.26 -16.57
CA GLY A 480 5.75 -2.43 -16.50
C GLY A 480 5.21 -2.14 -17.89
N GLY A 481 5.11 -0.88 -18.30
CA GLY A 481 4.57 -0.53 -19.62
C GLY A 481 5.62 0.02 -20.57
N GLY A 482 5.97 -0.65 -21.64
CA GLY A 482 7.08 -0.23 -22.48
C GLY A 482 7.58 -1.34 -23.39
N ASN A 483 8.64 -1.09 -24.16
CA ASN A 483 9.38 -2.19 -24.78
C ASN A 483 10.69 -2.34 -24.01
N ASP A 484 10.67 -3.20 -23.01
CA ASP A 484 11.67 -3.26 -21.96
C ASP A 484 12.73 -4.33 -22.25
N ARG A 485 13.86 -4.21 -21.57
CA ARG A 485 14.94 -5.21 -21.57
C ARG A 485 15.28 -5.57 -20.15
N LEU A 486 14.96 -6.80 -19.76
CA LEU A 486 15.15 -7.31 -18.41
C LEU A 486 16.20 -8.42 -18.42
N GLY A 487 17.06 -8.46 -17.39
CA GLY A 487 18.03 -9.54 -17.25
C GLY A 487 18.35 -9.89 -15.80
N GLY A 488 18.18 -11.17 -15.45
CA GLY A 488 18.42 -11.73 -14.11
C GLY A 488 19.91 -11.97 -13.82
N ARG A 489 20.52 -12.82 -14.65
CA ARG A 489 21.95 -13.24 -14.74
C ARG A 489 22.28 -14.55 -14.07
N ASP A 490 22.70 -14.55 -12.80
CA ASP A 490 22.94 -15.78 -12.02
C ASP A 490 21.99 -15.66 -10.80
N GLY A 491 21.34 -16.73 -10.37
CA GLY A 491 20.31 -16.68 -9.31
C GLY A 491 18.99 -17.24 -9.83
N ASP A 492 18.07 -17.60 -8.95
CA ASP A 492 16.73 -18.04 -9.35
C ASP A 492 15.85 -16.79 -9.48
N ASP A 493 15.79 -16.20 -10.67
CA ASP A 493 15.25 -14.86 -10.91
C ASP A 493 13.76 -14.85 -11.31
N ALA A 494 13.06 -13.75 -10.99
CA ALA A 494 11.67 -13.52 -11.40
C ALA A 494 11.55 -12.23 -12.25
N LEU A 495 11.26 -12.39 -13.54
CA LEU A 495 11.19 -11.31 -14.54
C LEU A 495 9.77 -11.18 -15.12
N GLU A 496 9.20 -9.97 -15.08
CA GLU A 496 7.89 -9.64 -15.66
C GLU A 496 8.03 -8.46 -16.64
N GLY A 497 7.76 -8.69 -17.94
CA GLY A 497 7.80 -7.67 -18.99
C GLY A 497 6.67 -6.65 -18.81
N GLY A 498 5.43 -7.10 -19.00
CA GLY A 498 4.23 -6.30 -18.78
C GLY A 498 3.54 -5.94 -20.10
N ASP A 499 3.28 -4.66 -20.34
CA ASP A 499 2.66 -4.18 -21.59
C ASP A 499 3.75 -3.75 -22.59
N GLY A 500 3.83 -4.39 -23.76
CA GLY A 500 4.62 -3.95 -24.92
C GLY A 500 5.48 -5.07 -25.50
N HIS A 501 6.55 -4.74 -26.23
CA HIS A 501 7.41 -5.76 -26.87
C HIS A 501 8.71 -5.92 -26.10
N ASP A 502 8.73 -6.88 -25.19
CA ASP A 502 9.78 -7.01 -24.19
C ASP A 502 10.84 -8.04 -24.57
N VAL A 503 12.03 -7.90 -23.98
CA VAL A 503 13.13 -8.85 -24.08
C VAL A 503 13.59 -9.24 -22.69
N LEU A 504 13.38 -10.50 -22.32
CA LEU A 504 13.71 -11.07 -21.01
C LEU A 504 14.79 -12.14 -21.15
N ASP A 505 15.81 -12.09 -20.29
CA ASP A 505 16.92 -13.05 -20.22
C ASP A 505 17.14 -13.49 -18.76
N GLY A 506 16.72 -14.70 -18.40
CA GLY A 506 16.85 -15.27 -17.06
C GLY A 506 18.32 -15.46 -16.69
N GLY A 507 19.01 -16.33 -17.44
CA GLY A 507 20.45 -16.46 -17.43
C GLY A 507 20.93 -17.79 -16.85
N ARG A 508 21.10 -17.88 -15.54
CA ARG A 508 21.48 -19.11 -14.83
C ARG A 508 20.74 -19.18 -13.51
N GLY A 509 20.23 -20.35 -13.21
CA GLY A 509 19.35 -20.58 -12.07
C GLY A 509 18.02 -21.06 -12.62
N ASP A 510 17.11 -21.42 -11.73
CA ASP A 510 15.78 -21.88 -12.13
C ASP A 510 14.86 -20.64 -12.20
N ASP A 511 14.74 -20.05 -13.38
CA ASP A 511 14.17 -18.71 -13.59
C ASP A 511 12.66 -18.74 -13.91
N GLN A 512 11.94 -17.67 -13.55
CA GLN A 512 10.54 -17.43 -13.91
C GLN A 512 10.39 -16.16 -14.76
N LEU A 513 9.97 -16.32 -16.01
CA LEU A 513 9.84 -15.24 -16.99
C LEU A 513 8.38 -15.13 -17.50
N SER A 514 7.82 -13.92 -17.49
CA SER A 514 6.51 -13.61 -18.08
C SER A 514 6.60 -12.41 -19.02
N GLY A 515 6.24 -12.59 -20.29
CA GLY A 515 6.21 -11.53 -21.31
C GLY A 515 5.07 -10.56 -21.09
N GLY A 516 3.86 -11.09 -20.98
CA GLY A 516 2.66 -10.30 -20.70
C GLY A 516 1.89 -10.00 -21.97
N ALA A 517 1.75 -8.73 -22.33
CA ALA A 517 0.98 -8.30 -23.48
C ALA A 517 1.87 -7.67 -24.55
N GLY A 518 2.08 -8.35 -25.67
CA GLY A 518 2.65 -7.76 -26.86
C GLY A 518 3.32 -8.76 -27.77
N SER A 519 4.63 -8.73 -27.96
CA SER A 519 5.28 -9.74 -28.83
C SER A 519 6.69 -9.83 -28.34
N ASP A 520 6.90 -10.82 -27.48
CA ASP A 520 7.96 -10.81 -26.50
C ASP A 520 9.03 -11.84 -26.85
N GLN A 521 10.23 -11.62 -26.36
CA GLN A 521 11.36 -12.52 -26.50
C GLN A 521 11.84 -12.95 -25.12
N LEU A 522 11.65 -14.22 -24.79
CA LEU A 522 12.01 -14.80 -23.50
C LEU A 522 13.10 -15.86 -23.71
N ASN A 523 14.15 -15.79 -22.90
CA ASN A 523 15.24 -16.77 -22.87
C ASN A 523 15.49 -17.20 -21.41
N GLY A 524 15.24 -18.46 -21.08
CA GLY A 524 15.48 -19.03 -19.73
C GLY A 524 16.97 -19.17 -19.47
N GLY A 525 17.66 -19.95 -20.29
CA GLY A 525 19.12 -19.99 -20.35
C GLY A 525 19.71 -21.26 -19.75
N ARG A 526 19.85 -21.34 -18.42
CA ARG A 526 20.41 -22.53 -17.75
C ARG A 526 19.74 -22.74 -16.40
N GLY A 527 19.21 -23.92 -16.19
CA GLY A 527 18.43 -24.26 -15.01
C GLY A 527 17.07 -24.75 -15.50
N ASP A 528 16.23 -25.19 -14.58
CA ASP A 528 14.90 -25.67 -14.94
C ASP A 528 13.95 -24.46 -14.95
N ASP A 529 13.77 -23.85 -16.13
CA ASP A 529 13.14 -22.54 -16.28
C ASP A 529 11.63 -22.62 -16.55
N THR A 530 10.87 -21.58 -16.17
CA THR A 530 9.44 -21.42 -16.50
C THR A 530 9.19 -20.14 -17.28
N LEU A 531 8.69 -20.25 -18.51
CA LEU A 531 8.47 -19.13 -19.44
C LEU A 531 7.00 -19.05 -19.88
N GLU A 532 6.39 -17.87 -19.75
CA GLU A 532 5.04 -17.56 -20.24
C GLU A 532 5.08 -16.36 -21.21
N GLY A 533 4.72 -16.57 -22.48
CA GLY A 533 4.65 -15.52 -23.50
C GLY A 533 3.50 -14.55 -23.23
N GLY A 534 2.29 -15.10 -23.10
CA GLY A 534 1.10 -14.35 -22.74
C GLY A 534 0.25 -14.04 -23.97
N ALA A 535 0.11 -12.75 -24.31
CA ALA A 535 -0.68 -12.33 -25.45
C ALA A 535 0.21 -11.75 -26.56
N GLY A 536 0.18 -12.37 -27.72
CA GLY A 536 0.51 -11.77 -29.00
C GLY A 536 1.32 -12.66 -29.94
N HIS A 537 2.61 -12.46 -30.14
CA HIS A 537 3.38 -13.30 -31.07
C HIS A 537 4.78 -13.48 -30.50
N ASP A 538 4.94 -14.52 -29.69
CA ASP A 538 6.05 -14.61 -28.75
C ASP A 538 7.13 -15.59 -29.22
N LEU A 539 8.36 -15.35 -28.79
CA LEU A 539 9.51 -16.22 -29.01
C LEU A 539 10.09 -16.64 -27.66
N LEU A 540 10.00 -17.93 -27.36
CA LEU A 540 10.46 -18.53 -26.10
C LEU A 540 11.57 -19.55 -26.39
N ASP A 541 12.68 -19.47 -25.65
CA ASP A 541 13.79 -20.43 -25.65
C ASP A 541 14.10 -20.84 -24.20
N GLY A 542 13.85 -22.09 -23.83
CA GLY A 542 14.12 -22.63 -22.48
C GLY A 542 15.63 -22.79 -22.26
N GLY A 543 16.30 -23.44 -23.20
CA GLY A 543 17.75 -23.45 -23.31
C GLY A 543 18.40 -24.71 -22.73
N ARG A 544 18.59 -24.80 -21.41
CA ARG A 544 19.20 -25.98 -20.78
C ARG A 544 18.61 -26.21 -19.40
N GLY A 545 18.07 -27.40 -19.21
CA GLY A 545 17.38 -27.84 -18.01
C GLY A 545 16.06 -28.45 -18.45
N ASP A 546 15.28 -28.93 -17.50
CA ASP A 546 13.96 -29.47 -17.80
C ASP A 546 12.96 -28.30 -17.75
N ASP A 547 12.70 -27.68 -18.91
CA ASP A 547 12.03 -26.37 -19.00
C ASP A 547 10.51 -26.48 -19.21
N GLN A 548 9.76 -25.46 -18.75
CA GLN A 548 8.30 -25.33 -18.97
C GLN A 548 7.97 -24.05 -19.74
N LEU A 549 7.43 -24.19 -20.95
CA LEU A 549 7.14 -23.07 -21.86
C LEU A 549 5.65 -23.02 -22.23
N SER A 550 5.03 -21.84 -22.13
CA SER A 550 3.67 -21.58 -22.61
C SER A 550 3.62 -20.35 -23.52
N GLY A 551 3.17 -20.51 -24.77
CA GLY A 551 3.01 -19.43 -25.74
C GLY A 551 1.84 -18.51 -25.39
N GLY A 552 0.68 -19.11 -25.13
CA GLY A 552 -0.52 -18.39 -24.73
C GLY A 552 -1.43 -18.09 -25.92
N ALA A 553 -1.76 -16.82 -26.13
CA ALA A 553 -2.61 -16.40 -27.25
C ALA A 553 -1.76 -15.76 -28.32
N GLY A 554 -1.68 -16.35 -29.52
CA GLY A 554 -0.78 -15.79 -30.49
C GLY A 554 -0.48 -16.62 -31.71
N SER A 555 0.75 -16.59 -32.17
CA SER A 555 1.27 -17.52 -33.16
C SER A 555 2.75 -17.58 -32.83
N ASP A 556 3.05 -18.51 -31.95
CA ASP A 556 4.19 -18.43 -31.07
C ASP A 556 5.27 -19.42 -31.51
N GLN A 557 6.52 -19.13 -31.13
CA GLN A 557 7.68 -19.96 -31.43
C GLN A 557 8.33 -20.39 -30.12
N LEU A 558 8.26 -21.68 -29.82
CA LEU A 558 8.77 -22.27 -28.58
C LEU A 558 9.90 -23.27 -28.90
N SER A 559 10.99 -23.17 -28.16
CA SER A 559 12.16 -24.06 -28.23
C SER A 559 12.51 -24.53 -26.82
N GLY A 560 12.38 -25.83 -26.52
CA GLY A 560 12.77 -26.41 -25.22
C GLY A 560 14.29 -26.43 -25.06
N GLY A 561 14.97 -27.12 -25.98
CA GLY A 561 16.41 -27.04 -26.14
C GLY A 561 17.14 -28.27 -25.62
N ARG A 562 17.42 -28.36 -24.32
CA ARG A 562 18.11 -29.51 -23.73
C ARG A 562 17.58 -29.82 -22.34
N GLY A 563 17.05 -31.02 -22.19
CA GLY A 563 16.44 -31.53 -20.97
C GLY A 563 15.09 -32.12 -21.36
N ASP A 564 14.37 -32.65 -20.40
CA ASP A 564 13.04 -33.21 -20.67
C ASP A 564 12.02 -32.07 -20.57
N ASP A 565 11.70 -31.43 -21.70
CA ASP A 565 10.99 -30.16 -21.75
C ASP A 565 9.46 -30.33 -21.89
N THR A 566 8.68 -29.35 -21.41
CA THR A 566 7.22 -29.28 -21.60
C THR A 566 6.83 -27.99 -22.30
N LEU A 567 6.22 -28.09 -23.49
CA LEU A 567 5.85 -26.96 -24.34
C LEU A 567 4.34 -26.95 -24.64
N GLU A 568 3.68 -25.81 -24.43
CA GLU A 568 2.28 -25.56 -24.79
C GLU A 568 2.17 -24.34 -25.71
N GLY A 569 1.72 -24.53 -26.97
CA GLY A 569 1.51 -23.45 -27.93
C GLY A 569 0.34 -22.55 -27.54
N GLY A 570 -0.81 -23.17 -27.26
CA GLY A 570 -1.99 -22.46 -26.78
C GLY A 570 -2.96 -22.17 -27.92
N ALA A 571 -3.20 -20.90 -28.22
CA ALA A 571 -4.15 -20.50 -29.25
C ALA A 571 -3.43 -19.81 -30.42
N GLY A 572 -3.47 -20.41 -31.60
CA GLY A 572 -3.26 -19.72 -32.87
C GLY A 572 -2.55 -20.57 -33.91
N HIS A 573 -1.32 -20.28 -34.29
CA HIS A 573 -0.61 -21.07 -35.30
C HIS A 573 0.85 -21.19 -34.87
N ASP A 574 1.13 -22.23 -34.11
CA ASP A 574 2.33 -22.29 -33.28
C ASP A 574 3.40 -23.20 -33.87
N LEU A 575 4.66 -22.90 -33.54
CA LEU A 575 5.83 -23.69 -33.91
C LEU A 575 6.57 -24.11 -32.65
N LEU A 576 6.56 -25.41 -32.35
CA LEU A 576 7.19 -26.00 -31.17
C LEU A 576 8.33 -26.94 -31.59
N ASP A 577 9.50 -26.80 -30.95
CA ASP A 577 10.66 -27.69 -31.08
C ASP A 577 11.14 -28.12 -29.68
N GLY A 578 10.96 -29.39 -29.30
CA GLY A 578 11.40 -29.93 -28.01
C GLY A 578 12.93 -29.98 -27.92
N GLY A 579 13.57 -30.56 -28.93
CA GLY A 579 15.00 -30.46 -29.13
C GLY A 579 15.75 -31.70 -28.66
N ARG A 580 16.10 -31.79 -27.37
CA ARG A 580 16.84 -32.95 -26.84
C ARG A 580 16.38 -33.29 -25.42
N GLY A 581 15.91 -34.52 -25.27
CA GLY A 581 15.38 -35.06 -24.03
C GLY A 581 14.07 -35.74 -24.38
N ASP A 582 13.41 -36.31 -23.38
CA ASP A 582 12.10 -36.92 -23.58
C ASP A 582 11.03 -35.83 -23.42
N ASP A 583 10.64 -35.19 -24.53
CA ASP A 583 9.88 -33.94 -24.52
C ASP A 583 8.36 -34.14 -24.59
N GLN A 584 7.59 -33.21 -24.03
CA GLN A 584 6.12 -33.16 -24.09
C GLN A 584 5.65 -31.89 -24.79
N LEU A 585 5.00 -32.02 -25.95
CA LEU A 585 4.56 -30.88 -26.78
C LEU A 585 3.05 -30.92 -27.00
N SER A 586 2.38 -29.79 -26.81
CA SER A 586 0.96 -29.58 -27.11
C SER A 586 0.76 -28.34 -27.99
N GLY A 587 0.20 -28.52 -29.19
CA GLY A 587 -0.09 -27.43 -30.13
C GLY A 587 -1.27 -26.57 -29.68
N GLY A 588 -2.35 -27.21 -29.25
CA GLY A 588 -3.53 -26.53 -28.75
C GLY A 588 -4.55 -26.25 -29.85
N ALA A 589 -4.98 -25.00 -30.00
CA ALA A 589 -5.94 -24.62 -31.02
C ALA A 589 -5.22 -23.92 -32.17
N GLY A 590 -5.23 -24.50 -33.37
CA GLY A 590 -4.50 -23.86 -34.44
C GLY A 590 -4.33 -24.64 -35.71
N SER A 591 -3.13 -24.55 -36.27
CA SER A 591 -2.65 -25.38 -37.37
C SER A 591 -1.15 -25.39 -37.17
N ASP A 592 -0.72 -26.31 -36.32
CA ASP A 592 0.50 -26.17 -35.55
C ASP A 592 1.59 -27.06 -36.12
N GLN A 593 2.84 -26.71 -35.85
CA GLN A 593 4.01 -27.46 -36.28
C GLN A 593 4.81 -27.88 -35.06
N LEU A 594 4.82 -29.18 -34.78
CA LEU A 594 5.50 -29.76 -33.63
C LEU A 594 6.67 -30.65 -34.09
N SER A 595 7.80 -30.53 -33.41
CA SER A 595 9.01 -31.32 -33.60
C SER A 595 9.53 -31.79 -32.24
N GLY A 596 9.49 -33.10 -31.95
CA GLY A 596 10.02 -33.65 -30.70
C GLY A 596 11.54 -33.56 -30.67
N GLY A 597 12.19 -34.15 -31.68
CA GLY A 597 13.61 -33.98 -31.92
C GLY A 597 14.43 -35.21 -31.56
N ARG A 598 14.93 -35.30 -30.32
CA ARG A 598 15.74 -36.44 -29.87
C ARG A 598 15.34 -36.85 -28.46
N GLY A 599 14.91 -38.09 -28.33
CA GLY A 599 14.43 -38.68 -27.08
C GLY A 599 13.12 -39.37 -27.40
N ASP A 600 12.50 -39.96 -26.39
CA ASP A 600 11.19 -40.60 -26.55
C ASP A 600 10.11 -39.54 -26.31
N ASP A 601 9.64 -38.90 -27.38
CA ASP A 601 8.84 -37.68 -27.30
C ASP A 601 7.33 -37.95 -27.32
N THR A 602 6.52 -37.08 -26.69
CA THR A 602 5.05 -37.10 -26.75
C THR A 602 4.51 -35.81 -27.36
N LEU A 603 3.80 -35.93 -28.49
CA LEU A 603 3.27 -34.79 -29.26
C LEU A 603 1.75 -34.87 -29.40
N GLU A 604 1.05 -33.79 -29.04
CA GLU A 604 -0.39 -33.59 -29.24
C GLU A 604 -0.65 -32.37 -30.13
N GLY A 605 -1.25 -32.55 -31.31
CA GLY A 605 -1.57 -31.46 -32.23
C GLY A 605 -2.73 -30.59 -31.74
N GLY A 606 -3.79 -31.24 -31.25
CA GLY A 606 -4.96 -30.56 -30.71
C GLY A 606 -6.04 -30.34 -31.76
N ALA A 607 -6.42 -29.10 -32.02
CA ALA A 607 -7.47 -28.77 -32.99
C ALA A 607 -6.85 -28.04 -34.18
N GLY A 608 -7.12 -28.48 -35.41
CA GLY A 608 -6.50 -27.81 -36.54
C GLY A 608 -6.18 -28.69 -37.73
N HIS A 609 -5.10 -28.34 -38.40
CA HIS A 609 -4.49 -29.10 -39.48
C HIS A 609 -3.00 -29.12 -39.18
N ASP A 610 -2.58 -30.10 -38.41
CA ASP A 610 -1.31 -30.05 -37.71
C ASP A 610 -0.24 -30.88 -38.41
N LEU A 611 1.02 -30.52 -38.19
CA LEU A 611 2.19 -31.28 -38.65
C LEU A 611 3.04 -31.67 -37.45
N LEU A 612 3.05 -32.96 -37.13
CA LEU A 612 3.83 -33.52 -36.03
C LEU A 612 4.99 -34.35 -36.58
N LYS A 613 6.17 -34.15 -35.99
CA LYS A 613 7.39 -34.93 -36.26
C LYS A 613 7.98 -35.42 -34.94
N GLY A 614 7.97 -36.74 -34.70
CA GLY A 614 8.60 -37.35 -33.51
C GLY A 614 10.11 -37.12 -33.54
N GLY A 615 10.80 -37.78 -34.48
CA GLY A 615 12.21 -37.53 -34.74
C GLY A 615 13.05 -38.76 -34.48
N ARG A 616 13.79 -38.79 -33.36
CA ARG A 616 14.63 -39.92 -32.98
C ARG A 616 14.28 -40.38 -31.57
N GLY A 617 13.89 -41.64 -31.46
CA GLY A 617 13.45 -42.26 -30.21
C GLY A 617 12.14 -42.96 -30.48
N ASP A 618 11.57 -43.59 -29.47
CA ASP A 618 10.29 -44.26 -29.58
C ASP A 618 9.18 -43.24 -29.26
N ASP A 619 8.61 -42.60 -30.28
CA ASP A 619 7.77 -41.42 -30.12
C ASP A 619 6.26 -41.75 -30.04
N ARG A 620 5.48 -40.91 -29.36
CA ARG A 620 4.01 -40.97 -29.31
C ARG A 620 3.38 -39.73 -29.94
N LEU A 621 2.62 -39.89 -31.02
CA LEU A 621 2.03 -38.78 -31.77
C LEU A 621 0.49 -38.89 -31.82
N GLU A 622 -0.21 -37.84 -31.40
CA GLU A 622 -1.66 -37.68 -31.51
C GLU A 622 -1.99 -36.40 -32.31
N GLY A 623 -2.53 -36.55 -33.53
CA GLY A 623 -2.89 -35.38 -34.36
C GLY A 623 -4.03 -34.55 -33.78
N GLY A 624 -4.97 -35.19 -33.11
CA GLY A 624 -6.16 -34.52 -32.57
C GLY A 624 -7.26 -34.39 -33.62
N ALA A 625 -7.99 -33.28 -33.64
CA ALA A 625 -9.11 -33.06 -34.55
C ALA A 625 -8.64 -32.30 -35.80
N GLY A 626 -8.71 -32.93 -36.97
CA GLY A 626 -8.14 -32.27 -38.12
C GLY A 626 -7.96 -33.10 -39.36
N HIS A 627 -7.00 -32.68 -40.15
CA HIS A 627 -6.46 -33.41 -41.30
C HIS A 627 -4.96 -33.32 -41.17
N ASP A 628 -4.43 -34.18 -40.31
CA ASP A 628 -3.11 -33.97 -39.74
C ASP A 628 -2.06 -34.79 -40.49
N MET A 629 -0.82 -34.31 -40.46
CA MET A 629 0.32 -35.01 -41.05
C MET A 629 1.26 -35.45 -39.93
N LEU A 630 1.46 -36.77 -39.82
CA LEU A 630 2.27 -37.38 -38.76
C LEU A 630 3.50 -38.06 -39.37
N ILE A 631 4.67 -37.79 -38.80
CA ILE A 631 5.95 -38.38 -39.18
C ILE A 631 6.59 -38.93 -37.90
N GLY A 632 6.73 -40.24 -37.79
CA GLY A 632 7.34 -40.87 -36.61
C GLY A 632 8.86 -40.64 -36.58
N GLY A 633 9.52 -40.96 -37.69
CA GLY A 633 10.97 -40.82 -37.81
C GLY A 633 11.69 -42.14 -37.57
N SER A 634 12.59 -42.18 -36.59
CA SER A 634 13.37 -43.39 -36.28
C SER A 634 13.15 -43.84 -34.85
N GLY A 635 12.70 -45.07 -34.71
CA GLY A 635 12.35 -45.71 -33.44
C GLY A 635 11.20 -46.67 -33.70
N ASP A 636 10.62 -47.21 -32.64
CA ASP A 636 9.35 -47.94 -32.68
C ASP A 636 8.23 -46.99 -32.24
N ASP A 637 7.58 -46.32 -33.20
CA ASP A 637 6.67 -45.20 -32.91
C ASP A 637 5.20 -45.61 -32.68
N VAL A 638 4.45 -44.80 -31.92
CA VAL A 638 3.02 -44.99 -31.65
C VAL A 638 2.21 -43.80 -32.16
N PHE A 639 1.34 -44.04 -33.13
CA PHE A 639 0.38 -43.05 -33.64
C PHE A 639 -1.01 -43.28 -33.06
N VAL A 640 -1.58 -42.27 -32.43
CA VAL A 640 -2.79 -42.36 -31.61
C VAL A 640 -3.98 -41.76 -32.35
N PHE A 641 -5.10 -42.47 -32.38
CA PHE A 641 -6.31 -41.97 -33.03
C PHE A 641 -7.57 -42.20 -32.19
N ALA A 642 -8.33 -41.12 -32.02
CA ALA A 642 -9.68 -41.15 -31.47
C ALA A 642 -10.75 -41.24 -32.58
N ALA A 643 -12.01 -41.49 -32.18
CA ALA A 643 -13.14 -41.54 -33.12
C ALA A 643 -13.43 -40.19 -33.84
N THR A 644 -12.80 -39.10 -33.40
CA THR A 644 -12.95 -37.74 -33.94
C THR A 644 -11.72 -37.24 -34.68
N ALA A 645 -10.71 -38.09 -34.92
CA ALA A 645 -9.41 -37.67 -35.43
C ALA A 645 -9.48 -36.98 -36.82
N GLY A 646 -10.37 -37.45 -37.69
CA GLY A 646 -10.59 -36.87 -39.01
C GLY A 646 -9.94 -37.69 -40.13
N HIS A 647 -9.20 -37.04 -41.02
CA HIS A 647 -8.56 -37.69 -42.18
C HIS A 647 -7.05 -37.45 -42.16
N ASP A 648 -6.35 -38.25 -41.37
CA ASP A 648 -4.94 -38.02 -41.07
C ASP A 648 -4.02 -38.85 -41.97
N HIS A 649 -2.79 -38.38 -42.14
CA HIS A 649 -1.79 -38.98 -43.01
C HIS A 649 -0.50 -39.26 -42.25
N VAL A 650 -0.24 -40.55 -41.98
CA VAL A 650 1.06 -41.03 -41.49
C VAL A 650 2.00 -41.26 -42.67
N LEU A 651 3.12 -40.56 -42.70
CA LEU A 651 3.95 -40.44 -43.90
C LEU A 651 5.06 -41.48 -44.04
N ASP A 652 5.48 -42.14 -42.95
CA ASP A 652 6.64 -43.04 -42.92
C ASP A 652 6.44 -44.37 -42.16
N PHE A 653 5.19 -44.81 -41.97
CA PHE A 653 4.81 -45.99 -41.19
C PHE A 653 5.60 -47.28 -41.55
N GLN A 654 6.17 -47.93 -40.53
CA GLN A 654 6.95 -49.16 -40.62
C GLN A 654 6.24 -50.31 -39.90
N ALA A 655 5.56 -51.18 -40.66
CA ALA A 655 4.87 -52.32 -40.07
C ALA A 655 5.83 -53.25 -39.30
N GLY A 656 5.39 -53.69 -38.12
CA GLY A 656 6.19 -54.52 -37.20
C GLY A 656 7.07 -53.74 -36.22
N ALA A 657 7.44 -52.49 -36.52
CA ALA A 657 8.11 -51.56 -35.60
C ALA A 657 7.05 -50.63 -34.99
N ASP A 658 6.36 -49.87 -35.85
CA ASP A 658 5.38 -48.88 -35.43
C ASP A 658 4.03 -49.52 -35.06
N ARG A 659 3.21 -48.75 -34.34
CA ARG A 659 1.87 -49.13 -33.88
C ARG A 659 0.85 -48.01 -34.11
N LEU A 660 -0.37 -48.42 -34.47
CA LEU A 660 -1.55 -47.56 -34.45
C LEU A 660 -2.36 -47.83 -33.19
N ASP A 661 -2.42 -46.86 -32.27
CA ASP A 661 -3.21 -46.93 -31.04
C ASP A 661 -4.65 -46.45 -31.29
N LEU A 662 -5.59 -47.40 -31.28
CA LEU A 662 -7.03 -47.19 -31.49
C LEU A 662 -7.83 -47.41 -30.20
N SER A 663 -7.17 -47.52 -29.04
CA SER A 663 -7.83 -47.73 -27.76
C SER A 663 -8.83 -46.62 -27.43
N GLY A 664 -8.52 -45.38 -27.81
CA GLY A 664 -9.41 -44.22 -27.69
C GLY A 664 -10.60 -44.23 -28.66
N ALA A 665 -10.54 -44.99 -29.76
CA ALA A 665 -11.64 -45.12 -30.72
C ALA A 665 -12.69 -46.16 -30.31
N GLY A 666 -12.37 -47.07 -29.38
CA GLY A 666 -13.30 -48.10 -28.90
C GLY A 666 -13.72 -49.13 -29.95
N VAL A 667 -12.86 -49.37 -30.94
CA VAL A 667 -13.06 -50.35 -32.02
C VAL A 667 -12.20 -51.58 -31.81
N SER A 668 -12.52 -52.68 -32.48
CA SER A 668 -11.69 -53.90 -32.52
C SER A 668 -11.09 -54.12 -33.92
N PHE A 669 -10.05 -54.94 -34.02
CA PHE A 669 -9.41 -55.25 -35.30
C PHE A 669 -10.40 -55.76 -36.37
N ALA A 670 -11.41 -56.53 -35.96
CA ALA A 670 -12.42 -57.08 -36.86
C ALA A 670 -13.37 -56.03 -37.46
N GLU A 671 -13.40 -54.82 -36.90
CA GLU A 671 -14.27 -53.71 -37.34
C GLU A 671 -13.55 -52.75 -38.29
N LEU A 672 -12.25 -52.93 -38.51
CA LEU A 672 -11.46 -52.10 -39.42
C LEU A 672 -11.68 -52.49 -40.89
N THR A 673 -11.80 -51.48 -41.75
CA THR A 673 -11.71 -51.66 -43.20
C THR A 673 -10.33 -51.22 -43.67
N ILE A 674 -9.48 -52.19 -44.01
CA ILE A 674 -8.11 -51.94 -44.48
C ILE A 674 -8.08 -52.15 -46.00
N THR A 675 -7.67 -51.12 -46.74
CA THR A 675 -7.44 -51.21 -48.19
C THR A 675 -6.00 -50.84 -48.53
N ALA A 676 -5.30 -51.72 -49.22
CA ALA A 676 -3.92 -51.50 -49.68
C ALA A 676 -3.89 -51.51 -51.21
N PRO A 677 -4.17 -50.38 -51.87
CA PRO A 677 -4.02 -50.27 -53.31
C PRO A 677 -2.56 -50.50 -53.77
N THR A 678 -2.38 -50.89 -55.03
CA THR A 678 -1.06 -51.25 -55.61
C THR A 678 -0.13 -50.03 -55.83
N ASP A 679 -0.43 -48.89 -55.23
CA ASP A 679 0.21 -47.57 -55.42
C ASP A 679 1.05 -47.11 -54.21
N GLY A 680 1.20 -47.95 -53.18
CA GLY A 680 2.10 -47.69 -52.05
C GLY A 680 1.45 -46.99 -50.86
N PHE A 681 0.12 -46.88 -50.85
CA PHE A 681 -0.68 -46.38 -49.74
C PHE A 681 -1.49 -47.52 -49.10
N ALA A 682 -1.76 -47.40 -47.80
CA ALA A 682 -2.85 -48.13 -47.15
C ALA A 682 -3.84 -47.13 -46.54
N HIS A 683 -5.13 -47.49 -46.59
CA HIS A 683 -6.18 -46.75 -45.91
C HIS A 683 -6.79 -47.64 -44.84
N VAL A 684 -6.83 -47.15 -43.60
CA VAL A 684 -7.48 -47.80 -42.46
C VAL A 684 -8.70 -46.97 -42.10
N ALA A 685 -9.89 -47.53 -42.29
CA ALA A 685 -11.15 -46.85 -42.02
C ALA A 685 -11.94 -47.54 -40.90
N PHE A 686 -12.45 -46.73 -39.97
CA PHE A 686 -13.38 -47.13 -38.92
C PHE A 686 -14.33 -45.98 -38.58
N GLY A 687 -15.63 -46.27 -38.42
CA GLY A 687 -16.62 -45.21 -38.19
C GLY A 687 -16.65 -44.18 -39.32
N GLN A 688 -16.36 -42.90 -38.99
CA GLN A 688 -16.22 -41.80 -39.94
C GLN A 688 -14.75 -41.38 -40.17
N THR A 689 -13.80 -42.01 -39.49
CA THR A 689 -12.37 -41.74 -39.56
C THR A 689 -11.73 -42.59 -40.66
N GLU A 690 -10.83 -41.99 -41.43
CA GLU A 690 -10.02 -42.71 -42.42
C GLU A 690 -8.57 -42.23 -42.31
N ILE A 691 -7.66 -43.14 -41.96
CA ILE A 691 -6.23 -42.87 -41.83
C ILE A 691 -5.54 -43.32 -43.11
N THR A 692 -4.73 -42.45 -43.70
CA THR A 692 -3.86 -42.78 -44.83
C THR A 692 -2.45 -43.06 -44.33
N LEU A 693 -1.90 -44.20 -44.72
CA LEU A 693 -0.54 -44.61 -44.38
C LEU A 693 0.32 -44.65 -45.64
N THR A 694 1.48 -44.01 -45.59
CA THR A 694 2.57 -44.15 -46.55
C THR A 694 3.74 -44.81 -45.84
N GLY A 695 4.36 -45.84 -46.43
CA GLY A 695 5.41 -46.55 -45.71
C GLY A 695 5.83 -47.89 -46.33
N GLN A 696 6.58 -48.67 -45.55
CA GLN A 696 7.08 -49.98 -45.97
C GLN A 696 6.25 -51.11 -45.34
N PHE A 697 5.21 -51.55 -46.03
CA PHE A 697 4.42 -52.70 -45.60
C PHE A 697 3.91 -53.52 -46.79
N SER A 698 3.90 -54.85 -46.62
CA SER A 698 3.26 -55.78 -47.58
C SER A 698 1.83 -56.14 -47.19
N GLU A 699 1.54 -56.13 -45.88
CA GLU A 699 0.24 -56.32 -45.25
C GLU A 699 0.26 -55.70 -43.84
N LEU A 700 -0.90 -55.28 -43.33
CA LEU A 700 -1.08 -54.86 -41.93
C LEU A 700 -1.76 -56.00 -41.16
N THR A 701 -1.29 -56.29 -39.96
CA THR A 701 -1.78 -57.39 -39.10
C THR A 701 -2.28 -56.84 -37.76
N GLU A 702 -3.01 -57.65 -36.98
CA GLU A 702 -3.48 -57.26 -35.64
C GLU A 702 -2.35 -56.82 -34.70
N ALA A 703 -1.12 -57.29 -34.92
CA ALA A 703 0.05 -56.87 -34.14
C ALA A 703 0.40 -55.39 -34.35
N ASP A 704 0.05 -54.78 -35.48
CA ASP A 704 0.34 -53.38 -35.81
C ASP A 704 -0.63 -52.39 -35.14
N PHE A 705 -1.56 -52.89 -34.31
CA PHE A 705 -2.60 -52.11 -33.65
C PHE A 705 -2.61 -52.33 -32.13
N LEU A 706 -2.95 -51.29 -31.39
CA LEU A 706 -3.31 -51.34 -29.97
C LEU A 706 -4.81 -51.03 -29.83
N PHE A 707 -5.51 -51.73 -28.94
CA PHE A 707 -6.97 -51.65 -28.72
C PHE A 707 -7.32 -51.54 -27.25
#